data_AF-A0A5A9PI73-F1
#
_entry.id   AF-A0A5A9PI73-F1
#
_cell.length_a   1.000
_cell.length_b   1.000
_cell.length_c   1.000
_cell.angle_alpha   90.00
_cell.angle_beta   90.00
_cell.angle_gamma   90.00
#
_symmetry.space_group_name_H-M   'P 1'
#
loop_
_entity.id
_entity.type
_entity.pdbx_description
1 polymer ?
#
loop_
_entity_poly.entity_id
_entity_poly.type
_entity_poly.pdbx_seq_one_letter_code
_entity_poly.pdbx_strand_id
1 'polypeptide(L)'
;MASVKELLKKTLYDLRKDDLKEFQWHLRNDYGFPASGLEEADVLDTVDKMVECETQEEAVKITVKILRKINQNQLAEELEKKHKEGKGAVDSKAVDVDYSEFSNTLKKLFKQKYERILDGNSETSRQRYLDDIYTDLYIVKNHTGGVVNEHEVRQIESNRTSAEDTSVMCNDIFKVQRDTGRQNRKVLTLGIAGVGKTVSVSKFILDWAEGKENQEIIFIFPLPFRQLNLISGNRSLMGLINKKFFGSDKQLSSLPKEEGKVMFIFDGLDEGRFSLSFKNSEGFTDVTKETTVDVIITNLIEKNLLPSALIWITSRPAAAHLIPPDYIDQVTEIRGFNDEQKKVYFTRNSDPDMSERIISHMKRSRSLYILCHIPVFCWICLSVLQPLMMIQENQNKSPTTLTGMYIYFLLSQMKQMTDKYSDNLPQSFEDVVLKLGKLAFKQLQKGNLIFYEKDLKECGLDERDGLVFSGLCTQMFQTEKPVSGRKVFSFVHLSVQEFLAALYVLFIYRNKKTNPFSPSLTLGDKLIRKFKKNSLVDLHKIAVENALQSENGHLDLLLRFLVGLSLESNHNDLKDLLPSLKITAEDMGQTVEYIKQTIKNEESSEKSINLFHCLNELNDDSLIKEIQKYLNSEGLSAQDLSSVQWSALVFVLLMSEETQEMFEMQKYRRSDEAVIRLLPVIRNTRRAL
;
A
#
# COMPACT_ATOMS: atom_id res chain seq x y z
N MET A 1 -34.29 -38.51 -15.98
CA MET A 1 -35.36 -37.53 -16.21
C MET A 1 -35.37 -37.15 -17.68
N ALA A 2 -36.54 -36.93 -18.28
CA ALA A 2 -36.61 -36.43 -19.65
C ALA A 2 -35.95 -35.04 -19.72
N SER A 3 -35.08 -34.81 -20.70
CA SER A 3 -34.43 -33.51 -20.88
C SER A 3 -35.47 -32.42 -21.14
N VAL A 4 -35.20 -31.15 -20.81
CA VAL A 4 -36.12 -30.03 -21.13
C VAL A 4 -36.48 -30.02 -22.62
N LYS A 5 -35.51 -30.38 -23.46
CA LYS A 5 -35.69 -30.60 -24.90
C LYS A 5 -36.76 -31.67 -25.20
N GLU A 6 -36.73 -32.83 -24.53
CA GLU A 6 -37.76 -33.86 -24.67
C GLU A 6 -39.12 -33.45 -24.11
N LEU A 7 -39.14 -32.66 -23.04
CA LEU A 7 -40.37 -32.15 -22.45
C LEU A 7 -41.08 -31.17 -23.40
N LEU A 8 -40.34 -30.20 -23.94
CA LEU A 8 -40.85 -29.25 -24.94
C LEU A 8 -41.31 -29.96 -26.20
N LYS A 9 -40.50 -30.91 -26.70
CA LYS A 9 -40.85 -31.78 -27.83
C LYS A 9 -42.19 -32.47 -27.61
N LYS A 10 -42.39 -33.11 -26.46
CA LYS A 10 -43.64 -33.82 -26.16
C LYS A 10 -44.82 -32.85 -26.11
N THR A 11 -44.68 -31.70 -25.46
CA THR A 11 -45.74 -30.70 -25.38
C THR A 11 -46.12 -30.12 -26.74
N LEU A 12 -45.14 -29.85 -27.60
CA LEU A 12 -45.40 -29.28 -28.92
C LEU A 12 -45.91 -30.33 -29.93
N TYR A 13 -45.67 -31.62 -29.72
CA TYR A 13 -46.30 -32.68 -30.53
C TYR A 13 -47.80 -32.80 -30.31
N ASP A 14 -48.30 -32.39 -29.15
CA ASP A 14 -49.72 -32.41 -28.84
C ASP A 14 -50.47 -31.21 -29.47
N LEU A 15 -49.75 -30.28 -30.13
CA LEU A 15 -50.35 -29.19 -30.90
C LEU A 15 -50.80 -29.67 -32.28
N ARG A 16 -51.94 -29.12 -32.75
CA ARG A 16 -52.35 -29.29 -34.15
C ARG A 16 -51.44 -28.45 -35.05
N LYS A 17 -51.40 -28.79 -36.33
CA LYS A 17 -50.54 -28.10 -37.32
C LYS A 17 -50.79 -26.60 -37.38
N ASP A 18 -52.04 -26.17 -37.24
CA ASP A 18 -52.39 -24.73 -37.26
C ASP A 18 -51.97 -24.03 -35.95
N ASP A 19 -52.14 -24.69 -34.80
CA ASP A 19 -51.70 -24.19 -33.49
C ASP A 19 -50.16 -24.08 -33.41
N LEU A 20 -49.43 -25.02 -34.03
CA LEU A 20 -47.97 -24.99 -34.12
C LEU A 20 -47.49 -23.81 -34.96
N LYS A 21 -48.17 -23.50 -36.08
CA LYS A 21 -47.86 -22.31 -36.89
C LYS A 21 -48.09 -21.02 -36.13
N GLU A 22 -49.19 -20.95 -35.37
CA GLU A 22 -49.49 -19.80 -34.51
C GLU A 22 -48.46 -19.67 -33.38
N PHE A 23 -48.05 -20.79 -32.78
CA PHE A 23 -46.98 -20.84 -31.79
C PHE A 23 -45.65 -20.30 -32.35
N GLN A 24 -45.23 -20.75 -33.53
CA GLN A 24 -44.01 -20.29 -34.22
C GLN A 24 -44.10 -18.80 -34.61
N TRP A 25 -45.30 -18.33 -34.99
CA TRP A 25 -45.53 -16.92 -35.27
C TRP A 25 -45.31 -16.06 -34.02
N HIS A 26 -45.78 -16.50 -32.85
CA HIS A 26 -45.52 -15.79 -31.59
C HIS A 26 -44.05 -15.84 -31.17
N LEU A 27 -43.34 -16.95 -31.38
CA LEU A 27 -41.89 -17.01 -31.13
C LEU A 27 -41.15 -15.93 -31.92
N ARG A 28 -41.48 -15.77 -33.22
CA ARG A 28 -40.85 -14.77 -34.08
C ARG A 28 -41.19 -13.34 -33.65
N ASN A 29 -42.49 -13.06 -33.47
CA ASN A 29 -42.97 -11.67 -33.35
C ASN A 29 -42.95 -11.13 -31.92
N ASP A 30 -43.18 -11.98 -30.91
CA ASP A 30 -43.24 -11.54 -29.52
C ASP A 30 -41.91 -11.73 -28.78
N TYR A 31 -41.07 -12.67 -29.23
CA TYR A 31 -39.85 -13.07 -28.55
C TYR A 31 -38.59 -12.97 -29.43
N GLY A 32 -38.70 -12.44 -30.66
CA GLY A 32 -37.55 -12.10 -31.49
C GLY A 32 -36.78 -13.28 -32.08
N PHE A 33 -37.37 -14.47 -32.15
CA PHE A 33 -36.68 -15.65 -32.70
C PHE A 33 -36.39 -15.51 -34.21
N PRO A 34 -35.21 -15.93 -34.70
CA PRO A 34 -34.84 -15.79 -36.11
C PRO A 34 -35.80 -16.54 -37.05
N ALA A 35 -36.32 -15.82 -38.04
CA ALA A 35 -37.22 -16.35 -39.06
C ALA A 35 -36.57 -17.48 -39.88
N SER A 36 -35.25 -17.40 -40.11
CA SER A 36 -34.45 -18.38 -40.83
C SER A 36 -34.50 -19.74 -40.13
N GLY A 37 -35.36 -20.64 -40.60
CA GLY A 37 -35.60 -21.99 -40.04
C GLY A 37 -36.80 -22.12 -39.11
N LEU A 38 -37.73 -21.15 -39.04
CA LEU A 38 -39.05 -21.31 -38.39
C LEU A 38 -40.19 -21.37 -39.41
N GLU A 39 -39.98 -20.88 -40.64
CA GLU A 39 -41.02 -20.76 -41.68
C GLU A 39 -41.49 -22.11 -42.26
N GLU A 40 -40.72 -23.18 -42.09
CA GLU A 40 -41.09 -24.57 -42.43
C GLU A 40 -40.69 -25.58 -41.32
N ALA A 41 -40.38 -25.09 -40.11
CA ALA A 41 -39.91 -25.92 -39.02
C ALA A 41 -40.97 -26.93 -38.57
N ASP A 42 -40.55 -28.18 -38.39
CA ASP A 42 -41.35 -29.14 -37.65
C ASP A 42 -41.21 -28.92 -36.13
N VAL A 43 -41.85 -29.76 -35.33
CA VAL A 43 -41.80 -29.68 -33.87
C VAL A 43 -40.36 -29.79 -33.34
N LEU A 44 -39.52 -30.62 -33.96
CA LEU A 44 -38.12 -30.81 -33.54
C LEU A 44 -37.30 -29.56 -33.84
N ASP A 45 -37.40 -29.04 -35.06
CA ASP A 45 -36.68 -27.84 -35.48
C ASP A 45 -37.03 -26.64 -34.60
N THR A 46 -38.31 -26.54 -34.21
CA THR A 46 -38.80 -25.50 -33.30
C THR A 46 -38.18 -25.62 -31.93
N VAL A 47 -38.16 -26.82 -31.35
CA VAL A 47 -37.59 -27.06 -30.02
C VAL A 47 -36.08 -26.85 -30.02
N ASP A 48 -35.37 -27.29 -31.05
CA ASP A 48 -33.92 -27.14 -31.17
C ASP A 48 -33.55 -25.67 -31.16
N LYS A 49 -34.25 -24.84 -31.94
CA LYS A 49 -34.08 -23.39 -31.93
C LYS A 49 -34.41 -22.73 -30.60
N MET A 50 -35.45 -23.19 -29.92
CA MET A 50 -35.81 -22.68 -28.59
C MET A 50 -34.72 -22.92 -27.56
N VAL A 51 -34.06 -24.08 -27.63
CA VAL A 51 -32.97 -24.44 -26.72
C VAL A 51 -31.62 -23.84 -27.14
N GLU A 52 -31.43 -23.52 -28.42
CA GLU A 52 -30.25 -22.81 -28.93
C GLU A 52 -30.25 -21.31 -28.62
N CYS A 53 -31.41 -20.65 -28.77
CA CYS A 53 -31.52 -19.20 -28.60
C CYS A 53 -31.72 -18.77 -27.15
N GLU A 54 -32.23 -19.64 -26.29
CA GLU A 54 -32.59 -19.31 -24.91
C GLU A 54 -32.12 -20.38 -23.91
N THR A 55 -32.01 -19.99 -22.64
CA THR A 55 -31.76 -20.97 -21.58
C THR A 55 -32.92 -21.97 -21.47
N GLN A 56 -32.65 -23.20 -21.02
CA GLN A 56 -33.68 -24.24 -20.89
C GLN A 56 -34.89 -23.79 -20.05
N GLU A 57 -34.66 -23.00 -19.00
CA GLU A 57 -35.72 -22.49 -18.14
C GLU A 57 -36.55 -21.40 -18.82
N GLU A 58 -35.89 -20.51 -19.58
CA GLU A 58 -36.60 -19.46 -20.30
C GLU A 58 -37.38 -20.02 -21.50
N ALA A 59 -36.85 -21.03 -22.19
CA ALA A 59 -37.56 -21.75 -23.25
C ALA A 59 -38.89 -22.36 -22.75
N VAL A 60 -38.92 -22.92 -21.53
CA VAL A 60 -40.15 -23.44 -20.92
C VAL A 60 -41.13 -22.30 -20.58
N LYS A 61 -40.65 -21.19 -20.01
CA LYS A 61 -41.52 -20.04 -19.68
C LYS A 61 -42.12 -19.40 -20.93
N ILE A 62 -41.33 -19.24 -21.98
CA ILE A 62 -41.79 -18.72 -23.28
C ILE A 62 -42.85 -19.67 -23.85
N THR A 63 -42.58 -20.99 -23.86
CA THR A 63 -43.55 -22.00 -24.33
C THR A 63 -44.88 -21.90 -23.59
N VAL A 64 -44.86 -21.83 -22.26
CA VAL A 64 -46.07 -21.71 -21.44
C VAL A 64 -46.83 -20.41 -21.75
N LYS A 65 -46.14 -19.28 -21.89
CA LYS A 65 -46.77 -17.99 -22.22
C LYS A 65 -47.44 -18.03 -23.58
N ILE A 66 -46.79 -18.63 -24.58
CA ILE A 66 -47.36 -18.76 -25.92
C ILE A 66 -48.55 -19.72 -25.93
N LEU A 67 -48.43 -20.89 -25.28
CA LEU A 67 -49.53 -21.85 -25.16
C LEU A 67 -50.78 -21.21 -24.53
N ARG A 68 -50.62 -20.36 -23.51
CA ARG A 68 -51.72 -19.58 -22.94
C ARG A 68 -52.31 -18.57 -23.93
N LYS A 69 -51.49 -17.92 -24.75
CA LYS A 69 -51.95 -16.97 -25.79
C LYS A 69 -52.77 -17.65 -26.89
N ILE A 70 -52.37 -18.84 -27.31
CA ILE A 70 -53.08 -19.62 -28.35
C ILE A 70 -54.20 -20.50 -27.77
N ASN A 71 -54.66 -20.22 -26.54
CA ASN A 71 -55.73 -20.94 -25.83
C ASN A 71 -55.46 -22.43 -25.53
N GLN A 72 -54.20 -22.87 -25.56
CA GLN A 72 -53.76 -24.22 -25.20
C GLN A 72 -53.45 -24.32 -23.69
N ASN A 73 -54.41 -23.91 -22.86
CA ASN A 73 -54.22 -23.79 -21.41
C ASN A 73 -53.93 -25.12 -20.71
N GLN A 74 -54.52 -26.22 -21.17
CA GLN A 74 -54.25 -27.56 -20.61
C GLN A 74 -52.79 -27.98 -20.84
N LEU A 75 -52.26 -27.77 -22.06
CA LEU A 75 -50.87 -28.05 -22.37
C LEU A 75 -49.91 -27.15 -21.59
N ALA A 76 -50.29 -25.88 -21.38
CA ALA A 76 -49.53 -24.95 -20.55
C ALA A 76 -49.44 -25.40 -19.09
N GLU A 77 -50.58 -25.80 -18.49
CA GLU A 77 -50.65 -26.31 -17.11
C GLU A 77 -49.90 -27.64 -16.95
N GLU A 78 -50.03 -28.54 -17.92
CA GLU A 78 -49.29 -29.81 -17.93
C GLU A 78 -47.78 -29.60 -18.04
N LEU A 79 -47.33 -28.67 -18.89
CA LEU A 79 -45.92 -28.33 -19.04
C LEU A 79 -45.36 -27.71 -17.76
N GLU A 80 -46.09 -26.76 -17.14
CA GLU A 80 -45.71 -26.19 -15.84
C GLU A 80 -45.64 -27.26 -14.74
N LYS A 81 -46.62 -28.17 -14.69
CA LYS A 81 -46.66 -29.26 -13.73
C LYS A 81 -45.52 -30.26 -13.93
N LYS A 82 -45.30 -30.74 -15.16
CA LYS A 82 -44.21 -31.68 -15.50
C LYS A 82 -42.83 -31.04 -15.32
N HIS A 83 -42.69 -29.74 -15.59
CA HIS A 83 -41.45 -29.00 -15.31
C HIS A 83 -41.21 -28.84 -13.81
N LYS A 84 -42.26 -28.61 -12.99
CA LYS A 84 -42.18 -28.60 -11.52
C LYS A 84 -41.91 -29.98 -10.93
N GLU A 85 -42.52 -31.03 -11.45
CA GLU A 85 -42.28 -32.43 -11.06
C GLU A 85 -40.89 -32.92 -11.49
N GLY A 86 -40.38 -32.42 -12.63
CA GLY A 86 -39.01 -32.56 -13.09
C GLY A 86 -37.99 -31.77 -12.25
N LYS A 87 -38.38 -30.68 -11.60
CA LYS A 87 -37.55 -30.03 -10.57
C LYS A 87 -37.49 -30.87 -9.28
N GLY A 88 -38.54 -31.65 -8.97
CA GLY A 88 -38.67 -32.44 -7.74
C GLY A 88 -37.77 -33.67 -7.60
N ALA A 89 -37.01 -34.10 -8.62
CA ALA A 89 -36.11 -35.25 -8.53
C ALA A 89 -34.72 -35.08 -9.20
N VAL A 90 -34.34 -33.84 -9.54
CA VAL A 90 -32.95 -33.46 -9.88
C VAL A 90 -32.43 -32.34 -8.97
N ASP A 91 -33.16 -31.98 -7.91
CA ASP A 91 -32.56 -31.33 -6.74
C ASP A 91 -31.72 -32.33 -5.93
N SER A 92 -30.62 -32.78 -6.52
CA SER A 92 -29.37 -32.73 -5.79
C SER A 92 -29.10 -31.25 -5.45
N LYS A 93 -29.74 -30.76 -4.38
CA LYS A 93 -29.36 -29.61 -3.58
C LYS A 93 -28.52 -28.56 -4.33
N ALA A 94 -29.14 -27.72 -5.15
CA ALA A 94 -28.85 -26.30 -5.03
C ALA A 94 -29.79 -25.80 -3.93
N VAL A 95 -29.45 -26.10 -2.67
CA VAL A 95 -29.95 -25.28 -1.57
C VAL A 95 -29.62 -23.86 -1.99
N ASP A 96 -30.60 -22.99 -2.09
CA ASP A 96 -30.34 -21.55 -2.18
C ASP A 96 -29.60 -21.24 -0.87
N VAL A 97 -28.27 -21.28 -0.92
CA VAL A 97 -27.45 -21.23 0.28
C VAL A 97 -27.67 -19.83 0.82
N ASP A 98 -28.41 -19.71 1.90
CA ASP A 98 -28.62 -18.44 2.57
C ASP A 98 -27.26 -17.93 3.08
N TYR A 99 -26.65 -17.06 2.29
CA TYR A 99 -25.37 -16.44 2.60
C TYR A 99 -25.53 -15.33 3.64
N SER A 100 -26.76 -14.94 4.03
CA SER A 100 -27.00 -13.81 4.93
C SER A 100 -26.35 -14.02 6.30
N GLU A 101 -26.44 -15.22 6.87
CA GLU A 101 -25.85 -15.52 8.18
C GLU A 101 -24.31 -15.40 8.14
N PHE A 102 -23.68 -15.98 7.11
CA PHE A 102 -22.22 -15.92 6.92
C PHE A 102 -21.76 -14.49 6.62
N SER A 103 -22.48 -13.76 5.77
CA SER A 103 -22.19 -12.38 5.41
C SER A 103 -22.28 -11.47 6.65
N ASN A 104 -23.35 -11.59 7.43
CA ASN A 104 -23.52 -10.86 8.70
C ASN A 104 -22.42 -11.20 9.71
N THR A 105 -21.97 -12.45 9.75
CA THR A 105 -20.83 -12.87 10.58
C THR A 105 -19.56 -12.14 10.17
N LEU A 106 -19.25 -12.07 8.87
CA LEU A 106 -18.10 -11.32 8.38
C LEU A 106 -18.22 -9.82 8.64
N LYS A 107 -19.39 -9.22 8.38
CA LYS A 107 -19.64 -7.78 8.64
C LYS A 107 -19.41 -7.47 10.12
N LYS A 108 -19.93 -8.28 11.05
CA LYS A 108 -19.69 -8.11 12.49
C LYS A 108 -18.21 -8.25 12.85
N LEU A 109 -17.54 -9.28 12.33
CA LEU A 109 -16.11 -9.51 12.54
C LEU A 109 -15.27 -8.32 12.08
N PHE A 110 -15.54 -7.82 10.88
CA PHE A 110 -14.76 -6.74 10.28
C PHE A 110 -15.11 -5.38 10.84
N LYS A 111 -16.37 -5.12 11.22
CA LYS A 111 -16.70 -3.92 11.99
C LYS A 111 -15.86 -3.88 13.27
N GLN A 112 -15.88 -4.94 14.07
CA GLN A 112 -15.06 -5.00 15.30
C GLN A 112 -13.55 -4.84 15.04
N LYS A 113 -13.06 -5.37 13.92
CA LYS A 113 -11.63 -5.34 13.58
C LYS A 113 -11.15 -3.99 13.03
N TYR A 114 -11.96 -3.31 12.22
CA TYR A 114 -11.56 -2.13 11.44
C TYR A 114 -12.20 -0.81 11.93
N GLU A 115 -13.23 -0.85 12.78
CA GLU A 115 -13.90 0.34 13.32
C GLU A 115 -12.93 1.23 14.12
N ARG A 116 -11.91 0.62 14.71
CA ARG A 116 -10.98 1.30 15.61
C ARG A 116 -9.54 1.08 15.17
N ILE A 117 -8.77 2.15 15.14
CA ILE A 117 -7.32 2.11 14.93
C ILE A 117 -6.62 2.43 16.25
N LEU A 118 -5.51 1.73 16.49
CA LEU A 118 -4.60 2.05 17.57
C LEU A 118 -3.90 3.38 17.27
N ASP A 119 -4.37 4.44 17.90
CA ASP A 119 -3.66 5.72 17.98
C ASP A 119 -2.69 5.67 19.18
N GLY A 120 -1.56 4.98 19.01
CA GLY A 120 -0.55 4.81 20.06
C GLY A 120 -0.83 3.74 21.13
N ASN A 121 -0.08 3.83 22.25
CA ASN A 121 0.31 2.69 23.11
C ASN A 121 -0.33 2.59 24.53
N SER A 122 -1.43 3.28 24.85
CA SER A 122 -2.05 3.09 26.18
C SER A 122 -3.02 1.89 26.21
N GLU A 123 -2.95 1.07 27.26
CA GLU A 123 -3.98 0.04 27.56
C GLU A 123 -5.29 0.67 28.09
N THR A 124 -5.27 1.95 28.49
CA THR A 124 -6.42 2.85 28.36
C THR A 124 -6.46 3.39 26.93
N SER A 125 -6.66 2.51 25.96
CA SER A 125 -6.57 2.85 24.56
C SER A 125 -7.58 3.94 24.23
N ARG A 126 -7.13 5.14 23.86
CA ARG A 126 -7.91 5.99 22.96
C ARG A 126 -7.85 5.32 21.59
N GLN A 127 -8.49 4.16 21.48
CA GLN A 127 -8.91 3.65 20.18
C GLN A 127 -9.79 4.74 19.59
N ARG A 128 -9.27 5.46 18.60
CA ARG A 128 -10.08 6.40 17.85
C ARG A 128 -10.84 5.63 16.80
N TYR A 129 -12.06 6.07 16.54
CA TYR A 129 -12.79 5.53 15.41
C TYR A 129 -12.03 5.91 14.14
N LEU A 130 -11.89 4.94 13.23
CA LEU A 130 -11.23 5.20 11.95
C LEU A 130 -11.89 6.39 11.24
N ASP A 131 -13.21 6.51 11.31
CA ASP A 131 -13.98 7.60 10.71
C ASP A 131 -13.60 8.99 11.25
N ASP A 132 -13.19 9.10 12.51
CA ASP A 132 -12.83 10.38 13.13
C ASP A 132 -11.47 10.90 12.63
N ILE A 133 -10.56 9.98 12.31
CA ILE A 133 -9.16 10.31 11.95
C ILE A 133 -8.89 10.20 10.45
N TYR A 134 -9.71 9.43 9.73
CA TYR A 134 -9.50 9.15 8.32
C TYR A 134 -9.59 10.44 7.52
N THR A 135 -8.64 10.64 6.61
CA THR A 135 -8.66 11.71 5.62
C THR A 135 -8.62 11.03 4.27
N ASP A 136 -9.57 11.38 3.40
CA ASP A 136 -9.62 10.80 2.06
C ASP A 136 -8.29 11.01 1.34
N LEU A 137 -7.74 9.93 0.79
CA LEU A 137 -6.48 9.96 0.06
C LEU A 137 -6.72 10.39 -1.38
N TYR A 138 -5.74 11.09 -1.98
CA TYR A 138 -5.78 11.40 -3.40
C TYR A 138 -5.38 10.15 -4.20
N ILE A 139 -6.37 9.54 -4.86
CA ILE A 139 -6.20 8.33 -5.69
C ILE A 139 -6.47 8.70 -7.13
N VAL A 140 -5.59 8.30 -8.04
CA VAL A 140 -5.69 8.57 -9.47
C VAL A 140 -5.71 7.26 -10.26
N LYS A 141 -6.37 7.27 -11.43
CA LYS A 141 -6.22 6.17 -12.40
C LYS A 141 -4.87 6.31 -13.09
N ASN A 142 -4.03 5.29 -12.97
CA ASN A 142 -2.71 5.30 -13.59
C ASN A 142 -2.77 4.42 -14.86
N HIS A 143 -2.60 5.03 -16.03
CA HIS A 143 -2.63 4.33 -17.31
C HIS A 143 -1.32 3.62 -17.67
N THR A 144 -0.19 3.99 -17.05
CA THR A 144 1.13 3.53 -17.48
C THR A 144 1.75 2.46 -16.58
N GLY A 145 1.20 2.20 -15.39
CA GLY A 145 1.57 1.05 -14.53
C GLY A 145 3.08 0.86 -14.33
N GLY A 146 3.87 1.94 -14.46
CA GLY A 146 5.32 1.87 -14.56
C GLY A 146 5.95 1.31 -13.29
N VAL A 147 6.97 0.47 -13.45
CA VAL A 147 7.76 -0.06 -12.33
C VAL A 147 8.68 1.05 -11.83
N VAL A 148 8.38 1.60 -10.65
CA VAL A 148 9.27 2.54 -9.96
C VAL A 148 9.90 1.83 -8.77
N ASN A 149 11.20 1.55 -8.85
CA ASN A 149 11.94 0.86 -7.80
C ASN A 149 12.69 1.82 -6.87
N GLU A 150 12.50 3.14 -7.00
CA GLU A 150 13.16 4.14 -6.16
C GLU A 150 12.61 4.16 -4.72
N HIS A 151 13.43 4.60 -3.77
CA HIS A 151 13.04 4.83 -2.39
C HIS A 151 11.93 5.88 -2.31
N GLU A 152 11.05 5.73 -1.32
CA GLU A 152 9.77 6.46 -1.22
C GLU A 152 9.98 7.97 -1.10
N VAL A 153 11.03 8.35 -0.37
CA VAL A 153 11.44 9.74 -0.22
C VAL A 153 11.91 10.35 -1.54
N ARG A 154 12.65 9.61 -2.38
CA ARG A 154 13.07 10.09 -3.71
C ARG A 154 11.86 10.34 -4.62
N GLN A 155 10.85 9.46 -4.56
CA GLN A 155 9.64 9.58 -5.37
C GLN A 155 8.84 10.85 -5.03
N ILE A 156 8.80 11.23 -3.75
CA ILE A 156 8.08 12.43 -3.30
C ILE A 156 8.88 13.70 -3.58
N GLU A 157 10.17 13.68 -3.30
CA GLU A 157 11.05 14.83 -3.52
C GLU A 157 11.16 15.18 -5.02
N SER A 158 10.98 14.18 -5.90
CA SER A 158 10.89 14.38 -7.35
C SER A 158 9.47 14.60 -7.90
N ASN A 159 8.43 14.56 -7.04
CA ASN A 159 6.99 14.72 -7.29
C ASN A 159 6.56 14.57 -8.76
N ARG A 160 6.30 13.33 -9.19
CA ARG A 160 5.88 13.01 -10.57
C ARG A 160 4.37 13.22 -10.76
N THR A 161 3.87 14.45 -10.62
CA THR A 161 2.48 14.78 -10.98
C THR A 161 2.34 14.87 -12.49
N SER A 162 1.41 14.11 -13.07
CA SER A 162 1.03 14.25 -14.48
C SER A 162 -0.17 15.21 -14.58
N ALA A 163 -0.21 16.04 -15.62
CA ALA A 163 -1.28 17.01 -15.85
C ALA A 163 -2.64 16.36 -16.24
N GLU A 164 -2.69 15.03 -16.43
CA GLU A 164 -3.87 14.30 -16.93
C GLU A 164 -4.49 13.34 -15.88
N ASP A 165 -4.15 13.49 -14.60
CA ASP A 165 -4.57 12.57 -13.55
C ASP A 165 -6.10 12.60 -13.32
N THR A 166 -6.78 11.50 -13.64
CA THR A 166 -8.21 11.33 -13.33
C THR A 166 -8.37 10.80 -11.91
N SER A 167 -8.81 11.67 -11.00
CA SER A 167 -9.09 11.32 -9.60
C SER A 167 -10.23 10.30 -9.49
N VAL A 168 -10.13 9.38 -8.55
CA VAL A 168 -11.16 8.37 -8.24
C VAL A 168 -11.31 8.22 -6.73
N MET A 169 -12.54 8.10 -6.23
CA MET A 169 -12.77 7.80 -4.82
C MET A 169 -12.51 6.32 -4.54
N CYS A 170 -12.04 5.99 -3.34
CA CYS A 170 -11.74 4.60 -2.95
C CYS A 170 -12.94 3.64 -3.17
N ASN A 171 -14.13 4.06 -2.75
CA ASN A 171 -15.37 3.28 -2.91
C ASN A 171 -15.86 3.21 -4.37
N ASP A 172 -15.30 4.00 -5.27
CA ASP A 172 -15.68 4.02 -6.69
C ASP A 172 -14.69 3.25 -7.57
N ILE A 173 -13.61 2.70 -7.00
CA ILE A 173 -12.58 1.95 -7.74
C ILE A 173 -13.19 0.79 -8.56
N PHE A 174 -14.21 0.14 -8.03
CA PHE A 174 -14.89 -1.02 -8.64
C PHE A 174 -16.21 -0.67 -9.34
N LYS A 175 -16.72 0.56 -9.20
CA LYS A 175 -17.97 0.98 -9.87
C LYS A 175 -17.74 1.04 -11.38
N VAL A 176 -18.68 0.49 -12.16
CA VAL A 176 -18.57 0.35 -13.61
C VAL A 176 -18.54 1.72 -14.28
N GLN A 177 -17.51 1.98 -15.09
CA GLN A 177 -17.55 3.07 -16.07
C GLN A 177 -18.47 2.63 -17.22
N ARG A 178 -19.40 3.50 -17.62
CA ARG A 178 -20.55 3.23 -18.52
C ARG A 178 -20.15 2.66 -19.90
N ASP A 179 -18.86 2.65 -20.20
CA ASP A 179 -18.20 2.44 -21.48
C ASP A 179 -17.56 1.04 -21.65
N THR A 180 -17.40 0.23 -20.59
CA THR A 180 -16.66 -1.06 -20.68
C THR A 180 -17.48 -2.33 -20.45
N GLY A 181 -18.71 -2.25 -19.93
CA GLY A 181 -19.64 -3.38 -19.80
C GLY A 181 -19.23 -4.56 -18.89
N ARG A 182 -17.99 -4.62 -18.39
CA ARG A 182 -17.49 -5.68 -17.51
C ARG A 182 -17.66 -5.31 -16.03
N GLN A 183 -18.40 -6.14 -15.27
CA GLN A 183 -18.61 -5.94 -13.83
C GLN A 183 -17.48 -6.55 -12.96
N ASN A 184 -16.85 -7.64 -13.42
CA ASN A 184 -15.74 -8.28 -12.69
C ASN A 184 -14.39 -7.64 -13.02
N ARG A 185 -13.81 -6.90 -12.07
CA ARG A 185 -12.55 -6.16 -12.24
C ARG A 185 -11.47 -6.62 -11.27
N LYS A 186 -10.26 -6.75 -11.79
CA LYS A 186 -9.01 -6.95 -11.07
C LYS A 186 -8.29 -5.61 -11.02
N VAL A 187 -8.19 -5.03 -9.83
CA VAL A 187 -7.60 -3.71 -9.61
C VAL A 187 -6.29 -3.86 -8.87
N LEU A 188 -5.22 -3.29 -9.42
CA LEU A 188 -3.95 -3.11 -8.74
C LEU A 188 -3.82 -1.66 -8.27
N THR A 189 -3.76 -1.45 -6.96
CA THR A 189 -3.53 -0.13 -6.36
C THR A 189 -2.08 -0.01 -5.92
N LEU A 190 -1.36 0.89 -6.56
CA LEU A 190 0.02 1.21 -6.27
C LEU A 190 0.13 2.39 -5.32
N GLY A 191 1.22 2.43 -4.56
CA GLY A 191 1.56 3.58 -3.74
C GLY A 191 2.80 3.30 -2.91
N ILE A 192 3.56 4.34 -2.59
CA ILE A 192 4.75 4.25 -1.73
C ILE A 192 4.38 3.78 -0.30
N ALA A 193 5.32 3.27 0.51
CA ALA A 193 4.96 2.93 1.90
C ALA A 193 4.56 4.16 2.70
N GLY A 194 3.80 3.89 3.77
CA GLY A 194 3.18 4.92 4.61
C GLY A 194 2.06 5.71 3.93
N VAL A 195 1.86 5.60 2.61
CA VAL A 195 0.92 6.45 1.86
C VAL A 195 -0.55 6.23 2.21
N GLY A 196 -0.87 5.12 2.89
CA GLY A 196 -2.22 4.81 3.38
C GLY A 196 -2.93 3.64 2.70
N LYS A 197 -2.26 2.84 1.85
CA LYS A 197 -2.85 1.66 1.16
C LYS A 197 -3.69 0.76 2.08
N THR A 198 -3.10 0.25 3.16
CA THR A 198 -3.78 -0.63 4.13
C THR A 198 -4.91 0.09 4.88
N VAL A 199 -4.78 1.40 5.13
CA VAL A 199 -5.83 2.20 5.79
C VAL A 199 -7.03 2.38 4.85
N SER A 200 -6.80 2.62 3.55
CA SER A 200 -7.87 2.66 2.55
C SER A 200 -8.60 1.33 2.40
N VAL A 201 -7.87 0.21 2.39
CA VAL A 201 -8.47 -1.12 2.43
C VAL A 201 -9.32 -1.31 3.68
N SER A 202 -8.80 -0.93 4.84
CA SER A 202 -9.52 -1.02 6.12
C SER A 202 -10.79 -0.17 6.11
N LYS A 203 -10.72 1.06 5.58
CA LYS A 203 -11.87 1.96 5.45
C LYS A 203 -12.94 1.40 4.51
N PHE A 204 -12.55 0.88 3.35
CA PHE A 204 -13.47 0.25 2.39
C PHE A 204 -14.21 -0.93 3.02
N ILE A 205 -13.48 -1.80 3.74
CA ILE A 205 -14.08 -2.94 4.44
C ILE A 205 -15.02 -2.48 5.56
N LEU A 206 -14.65 -1.43 6.30
CA LEU A 206 -15.48 -0.87 7.37
C LEU A 206 -16.79 -0.30 6.82
N ASP A 207 -16.73 0.49 5.74
CA ASP A 207 -17.92 1.04 5.09
C ASP A 207 -18.87 -0.06 4.59
N TRP A 208 -18.31 -1.15 4.05
CA TRP A 208 -19.09 -2.34 3.69
C TRP A 208 -19.70 -3.04 4.91
N ALA A 209 -18.93 -3.20 5.98
CA ALA A 209 -19.36 -3.88 7.20
C ALA A 209 -20.47 -3.11 7.93
N GLU A 210 -20.48 -1.79 7.85
CA GLU A 210 -21.47 -0.91 8.46
C GLU A 210 -22.72 -0.70 7.62
N GLY A 211 -22.74 -1.20 6.37
CA GLY A 211 -23.88 -1.02 5.48
C GLY A 211 -23.89 0.32 4.74
N LYS A 212 -22.80 1.09 4.76
CA LYS A 212 -22.72 2.43 4.16
C LYS A 212 -22.56 2.37 2.64
N GLU A 213 -21.61 1.55 2.17
CA GLU A 213 -21.24 1.46 0.74
C GLU A 213 -21.01 -0.01 0.32
N ASN A 214 -20.93 -0.26 -0.99
CA ASN A 214 -20.56 -1.55 -1.60
C ASN A 214 -21.45 -2.76 -1.21
N GLN A 215 -22.74 -2.53 -0.89
CA GLN A 215 -23.66 -3.57 -0.42
C GLN A 215 -24.09 -4.58 -1.48
N GLU A 216 -23.75 -4.34 -2.74
CA GLU A 216 -23.88 -5.31 -3.84
C GLU A 216 -22.97 -6.54 -3.65
N ILE A 217 -21.87 -6.39 -2.89
CA ILE A 217 -20.93 -7.45 -2.55
C ILE A 217 -21.43 -8.22 -1.33
N ILE A 218 -21.63 -9.53 -1.47
CA ILE A 218 -22.08 -10.42 -0.39
C ILE A 218 -20.92 -10.79 0.55
N PHE A 219 -19.73 -11.03 0.00
CA PHE A 219 -18.55 -11.43 0.75
C PHE A 219 -17.31 -10.63 0.36
N ILE A 220 -16.62 -10.09 1.37
CA ILE A 220 -15.26 -9.55 1.23
C ILE A 220 -14.31 -10.44 2.02
N PHE A 221 -13.23 -10.90 1.39
CA PHE A 221 -12.20 -11.73 2.03
C PHE A 221 -10.84 -11.01 2.00
N PRO A 222 -10.46 -10.28 3.06
CA PRO A 222 -9.16 -9.66 3.18
C PRO A 222 -8.08 -10.70 3.49
N LEU A 223 -7.13 -10.87 2.56
CA LEU A 223 -6.04 -11.83 2.62
C LEU A 223 -4.68 -11.11 2.47
N PRO A 224 -4.16 -10.48 3.53
CA PRO A 224 -2.85 -9.82 3.48
C PRO A 224 -1.73 -10.82 3.16
N PHE A 225 -0.84 -10.50 2.22
CA PHE A 225 0.26 -11.37 1.79
C PHE A 225 1.17 -11.77 2.96
N ARG A 226 1.46 -10.83 3.88
CA ARG A 226 2.19 -11.10 5.13
C ARG A 226 1.63 -12.29 5.91
N GLN A 227 0.30 -12.44 5.97
CA GLN A 227 -0.35 -13.55 6.68
C GLN A 227 -0.35 -14.83 5.84
N LEU A 228 -0.46 -14.70 4.52
CA LEU A 228 -0.44 -15.83 3.59
C LEU A 228 0.92 -16.54 3.61
N ASN A 229 2.01 -15.81 3.80
CA ASN A 229 3.37 -16.37 3.95
C ASN A 229 3.51 -17.41 5.07
N LEU A 230 2.62 -17.40 6.07
CA LEU A 230 2.67 -18.31 7.21
C LEU A 230 1.94 -19.64 6.98
N ILE A 231 1.18 -19.73 5.89
CA ILE A 231 0.43 -20.92 5.54
C ILE A 231 1.41 -21.91 4.91
N SER A 232 1.52 -23.07 5.55
CA SER A 232 2.35 -24.18 5.07
C SER A 232 1.48 -25.37 4.66
N GLY A 233 1.97 -26.11 3.67
CA GLY A 233 1.28 -27.23 3.06
C GLY A 233 0.16 -26.82 2.12
N ASN A 234 -0.47 -27.82 1.52
CA ASN A 234 -1.56 -27.61 0.57
C ASN A 234 -2.86 -27.25 1.31
N ARG A 235 -3.67 -26.39 0.68
CA ARG A 235 -5.00 -25.97 1.12
C ARG A 235 -5.88 -25.76 -0.10
N SER A 236 -7.18 -25.92 0.08
CA SER A 236 -8.15 -25.45 -0.90
C SER A 236 -8.55 -24.00 -0.63
N LEU A 237 -9.16 -23.33 -1.61
CA LEU A 237 -9.68 -21.97 -1.42
C LEU A 237 -10.73 -21.94 -0.31
N MET A 238 -11.66 -22.91 -0.31
CA MET A 238 -12.66 -23.05 0.75
C MET A 238 -12.02 -23.36 2.10
N GLY A 239 -10.99 -24.21 2.13
CA GLY A 239 -10.25 -24.52 3.35
C GLY A 239 -9.53 -23.29 3.90
N LEU A 240 -8.99 -22.43 3.03
CA LEU A 240 -8.35 -21.16 3.40
C LEU A 240 -9.36 -20.18 3.99
N ILE A 241 -10.50 -19.99 3.30
CA ILE A 241 -11.58 -19.08 3.73
C ILE A 241 -12.17 -19.54 5.06
N ASN A 242 -12.57 -20.81 5.15
CA ASN A 242 -13.13 -21.36 6.38
C ASN A 242 -12.14 -21.21 7.51
N LYS A 243 -10.90 -21.69 7.39
CA LYS A 243 -9.92 -21.58 8.47
C LYS A 243 -9.68 -20.14 8.95
N LYS A 244 -9.69 -19.14 8.06
CA LYS A 244 -9.39 -17.75 8.44
C LYS A 244 -10.58 -17.00 9.02
N PHE A 245 -11.77 -17.22 8.50
CA PHE A 245 -12.92 -16.36 8.78
C PHE A 245 -14.05 -17.07 9.52
N PHE A 246 -14.07 -18.40 9.47
CA PHE A 246 -15.13 -19.21 10.02
C PHE A 246 -14.54 -20.26 11.00
N GLY A 247 -15.24 -20.55 12.10
CA GLY A 247 -14.75 -21.50 13.10
C GLY A 247 -14.84 -22.96 12.62
N SER A 248 -14.38 -23.91 13.44
CA SER A 248 -14.69 -25.33 13.24
C SER A 248 -16.19 -25.62 13.19
N ASP A 249 -16.97 -24.81 13.90
CA ASP A 249 -18.38 -25.08 14.22
C ASP A 249 -19.33 -24.56 13.14
N LYS A 250 -18.85 -23.69 12.24
CA LYS A 250 -19.61 -23.17 11.10
C LYS A 250 -18.70 -23.09 9.89
N GLN A 251 -18.97 -23.90 8.87
CA GLN A 251 -18.21 -23.88 7.62
C GLN A 251 -19.09 -23.44 6.46
N LEU A 252 -18.58 -22.50 5.68
CA LEU A 252 -19.15 -22.11 4.41
C LEU A 252 -18.93 -23.27 3.42
N SER A 253 -20.00 -23.74 2.79
CA SER A 253 -19.98 -24.89 1.89
C SER A 253 -19.67 -24.53 0.44
N SER A 254 -20.02 -23.31 0.02
CA SER A 254 -19.84 -22.82 -1.35
C SER A 254 -19.81 -21.29 -1.40
N LEU A 255 -19.47 -20.73 -2.55
CA LEU A 255 -19.42 -19.29 -2.80
C LEU A 255 -20.46 -18.91 -3.87
N PRO A 256 -21.04 -17.70 -3.80
CA PRO A 256 -21.88 -17.15 -4.86
C PRO A 256 -21.15 -17.19 -6.21
N LYS A 257 -21.84 -17.67 -7.24
CA LYS A 257 -21.32 -17.70 -8.62
C LYS A 257 -21.67 -16.45 -9.43
N GLU A 258 -22.61 -15.66 -8.94
CA GLU A 258 -23.00 -14.38 -9.53
C GLU A 258 -21.82 -13.40 -9.59
N GLU A 259 -21.78 -12.60 -10.66
CA GLU A 259 -20.75 -11.58 -10.87
C GLU A 259 -20.78 -10.53 -9.75
N GLY A 260 -19.59 -10.10 -9.31
CA GLY A 260 -19.44 -9.02 -8.34
C GLY A 260 -19.85 -9.35 -6.90
N LYS A 261 -20.31 -10.57 -6.60
CA LYS A 261 -20.79 -10.92 -5.24
C LYS A 261 -19.70 -11.29 -4.25
N VAL A 262 -18.53 -11.69 -4.74
CA VAL A 262 -17.39 -12.11 -3.92
C VAL A 262 -16.20 -11.23 -4.27
N MET A 263 -15.52 -10.71 -3.26
CA MET A 263 -14.33 -9.90 -3.41
C MET A 263 -13.17 -10.48 -2.60
N PHE A 264 -12.02 -10.62 -3.23
CA PHE A 264 -10.75 -10.92 -2.56
C PHE A 264 -9.89 -9.65 -2.52
N ILE A 265 -9.41 -9.29 -1.32
CA ILE A 265 -8.49 -8.17 -1.15
C ILE A 265 -7.14 -8.72 -0.72
N PHE A 266 -6.15 -8.68 -1.62
CA PHE A 266 -4.78 -9.07 -1.36
C PHE A 266 -3.92 -7.85 -1.03
N ASP A 267 -3.78 -7.56 0.26
CA ASP A 267 -3.03 -6.40 0.75
C ASP A 267 -1.51 -6.71 0.85
N GLY A 268 -0.68 -5.85 0.27
CA GLY A 268 0.78 -5.87 0.41
C GLY A 268 1.52 -6.90 -0.44
N LEU A 269 1.33 -6.91 -1.77
CA LEU A 269 2.02 -7.83 -2.70
C LEU A 269 3.56 -7.79 -2.55
N ASP A 270 4.13 -6.62 -2.22
CA ASP A 270 5.56 -6.44 -1.96
C ASP A 270 6.07 -7.13 -0.67
N GLU A 271 5.17 -7.68 0.13
CA GLU A 271 5.47 -8.45 1.34
C GLU A 271 5.31 -9.96 1.11
N GLY A 272 4.90 -10.38 -0.09
CA GLY A 272 4.78 -11.79 -0.47
C GLY A 272 6.15 -12.48 -0.57
N ARG A 273 6.28 -13.67 0.02
CA ARG A 273 7.53 -14.47 -0.03
C ARG A 273 7.45 -15.66 -0.97
N PHE A 274 6.29 -15.90 -1.58
CA PHE A 274 6.08 -16.92 -2.59
C PHE A 274 6.05 -16.30 -3.99
N SER A 275 6.43 -17.07 -5.00
CA SER A 275 6.47 -16.61 -6.38
C SER A 275 5.14 -16.92 -7.07
N LEU A 276 4.51 -15.91 -7.67
CA LEU A 276 3.32 -16.08 -8.51
C LEU A 276 3.76 -16.45 -9.93
N SER A 277 3.26 -17.56 -10.46
CA SER A 277 3.71 -18.12 -11.74
C SER A 277 2.60 -18.14 -12.78
N PHE A 278 2.60 -17.15 -13.68
CA PHE A 278 1.58 -16.97 -14.72
C PHE A 278 1.88 -17.69 -16.04
N LYS A 279 3.09 -18.24 -16.22
CA LYS A 279 3.54 -18.78 -17.53
C LYS A 279 3.34 -20.28 -17.74
N ASN A 280 2.90 -21.04 -16.74
CA ASN A 280 2.70 -22.51 -16.81
C ASN A 280 1.78 -23.01 -15.67
N SER A 281 0.78 -22.23 -15.24
CA SER A 281 -0.13 -22.66 -14.17
C SER A 281 -1.03 -23.80 -14.66
N GLU A 282 -1.12 -24.89 -13.88
CA GLU A 282 -2.19 -25.88 -14.08
C GLU A 282 -3.51 -25.22 -13.67
N GLY A 283 -4.26 -24.73 -14.66
CA GLY A 283 -5.58 -24.15 -14.47
C GLY A 283 -6.52 -25.12 -13.76
N PHE A 284 -7.21 -24.67 -12.70
CA PHE A 284 -8.26 -25.45 -12.06
C PHE A 284 -9.40 -24.58 -11.56
N THR A 285 -10.61 -25.16 -11.57
CA THR A 285 -11.87 -24.45 -11.24
C THR A 285 -12.48 -24.89 -9.90
N ASP A 286 -12.03 -26.02 -9.36
CA ASP A 286 -12.56 -26.59 -8.12
C ASP A 286 -12.03 -25.86 -6.88
N VAL A 287 -12.90 -25.12 -6.19
CA VAL A 287 -12.61 -24.38 -4.96
C VAL A 287 -12.25 -25.26 -3.76
N THR A 288 -12.47 -26.59 -3.87
CA THR A 288 -12.17 -27.58 -2.85
C THR A 288 -10.87 -28.37 -3.12
N LYS A 289 -10.26 -28.23 -4.30
CA LYS A 289 -8.96 -28.83 -4.64
C LYS A 289 -7.85 -28.25 -3.76
N GLU A 290 -7.07 -29.11 -3.12
CA GLU A 290 -5.92 -28.69 -2.32
C GLU A 290 -4.70 -28.40 -3.18
N THR A 291 -4.11 -27.23 -3.01
CA THR A 291 -2.87 -26.80 -3.69
C THR A 291 -2.13 -25.77 -2.83
N THR A 292 -1.00 -25.25 -3.30
CA THR A 292 -0.25 -24.21 -2.60
C THR A 292 -0.91 -22.84 -2.73
N VAL A 293 -0.66 -21.93 -1.78
CA VAL A 293 -1.31 -20.61 -1.73
C VAL A 293 -1.00 -19.75 -2.96
N ASP A 294 0.25 -19.79 -3.45
CA ASP A 294 0.67 -19.12 -4.68
C ASP A 294 -0.14 -19.60 -5.90
N VAL A 295 -0.42 -20.90 -6.00
CA VAL A 295 -1.23 -21.48 -7.07
C VAL A 295 -2.70 -21.06 -6.96
N ILE A 296 -3.27 -20.99 -5.74
CA ILE A 296 -4.63 -20.46 -5.52
C ILE A 296 -4.74 -19.02 -5.99
N ILE A 297 -3.82 -18.16 -5.55
CA ILE A 297 -3.85 -16.71 -5.87
C ILE A 297 -3.66 -16.50 -7.37
N THR A 298 -2.70 -17.20 -7.98
CA THR A 298 -2.46 -17.14 -9.42
C THR A 298 -3.72 -17.53 -10.19
N ASN A 299 -4.38 -18.64 -9.83
CA ASN A 299 -5.59 -19.09 -10.51
C ASN A 299 -6.81 -18.17 -10.29
N LEU A 300 -6.91 -17.48 -9.15
CA LEU A 300 -7.90 -16.42 -8.94
C LEU A 300 -7.66 -15.25 -9.90
N ILE A 301 -6.41 -14.78 -9.99
CA ILE A 301 -6.02 -13.66 -10.86
C ILE A 301 -6.21 -14.01 -12.35
N GLU A 302 -5.87 -15.24 -12.74
CA GLU A 302 -6.05 -15.76 -14.10
C GLU A 302 -7.52 -16.04 -14.48
N LYS A 303 -8.46 -15.89 -13.53
CA LYS A 303 -9.88 -16.25 -13.70
C LYS A 303 -10.13 -17.75 -13.96
N ASN A 304 -9.18 -18.61 -13.63
CA ASN A 304 -9.40 -20.07 -13.63
C ASN A 304 -10.25 -20.47 -12.42
N LEU A 305 -10.00 -19.86 -11.27
CA LEU A 305 -10.71 -20.10 -10.02
C LEU A 305 -11.64 -18.92 -9.71
N LEU A 306 -12.93 -19.19 -9.49
CA LEU A 306 -13.99 -18.20 -9.25
C LEU A 306 -13.93 -16.95 -10.17
N PRO A 307 -14.17 -17.13 -11.50
CA PRO A 307 -14.05 -16.05 -12.50
C PRO A 307 -14.93 -14.82 -12.24
N SER A 308 -16.00 -15.00 -11.44
CA SER A 308 -16.97 -13.99 -11.04
C SER A 308 -16.50 -13.06 -9.91
N ALA A 309 -15.31 -13.31 -9.33
CA ALA A 309 -14.82 -12.54 -8.20
C ALA A 309 -14.23 -11.19 -8.60
N LEU A 310 -14.43 -10.19 -7.73
CA LEU A 310 -13.66 -8.96 -7.71
C LEU A 310 -12.32 -9.22 -7.03
N ILE A 311 -11.24 -8.65 -7.57
CA ILE A 311 -9.91 -8.78 -6.97
C ILE A 311 -9.32 -7.39 -6.78
N TRP A 312 -8.93 -7.09 -5.55
CA TRP A 312 -8.18 -5.88 -5.22
C TRP A 312 -6.81 -6.26 -4.70
N ILE A 313 -5.76 -5.77 -5.33
CA ILE A 313 -4.38 -6.01 -4.93
C ILE A 313 -3.77 -4.65 -4.58
N THR A 314 -3.11 -4.53 -3.43
CA THR A 314 -2.32 -3.34 -3.10
C THR A 314 -0.85 -3.69 -3.14
N SER A 315 -0.01 -2.76 -3.60
CA SER A 315 1.43 -2.97 -3.67
C SER A 315 2.24 -1.68 -3.69
N ARG A 316 3.52 -1.76 -3.36
CA ARG A 316 4.50 -0.74 -3.78
C ARG A 316 4.81 -0.87 -5.28
N PRO A 317 5.08 0.23 -6.00
CA PRO A 317 5.39 0.18 -7.42
C PRO A 317 6.54 -0.79 -7.79
N ALA A 318 7.52 -0.94 -6.90
CA ALA A 318 8.65 -1.87 -7.07
C ALA A 318 8.23 -3.33 -7.28
N ALA A 319 7.11 -3.76 -6.69
CA ALA A 319 6.59 -5.12 -6.81
C ALA A 319 5.44 -5.26 -7.82
N ALA A 320 5.07 -4.19 -8.53
CA ALA A 320 4.00 -4.22 -9.53
C ALA A 320 4.29 -5.25 -10.64
N HIS A 321 5.56 -5.42 -11.02
CA HIS A 321 6.00 -6.35 -12.05
C HIS A 321 5.79 -7.84 -11.69
N LEU A 322 5.51 -8.16 -10.42
CA LEU A 322 5.23 -9.53 -9.99
C LEU A 322 3.93 -10.07 -10.60
N ILE A 323 3.04 -9.20 -11.08
CA ILE A 323 1.82 -9.56 -11.79
C ILE A 323 1.88 -8.93 -13.18
N PRO A 324 1.83 -9.72 -14.27
CA PRO A 324 1.86 -9.16 -15.61
C PRO A 324 0.65 -8.23 -15.88
N PRO A 325 0.83 -7.10 -16.60
CA PRO A 325 -0.24 -6.14 -16.85
C PRO A 325 -1.49 -6.72 -17.51
N ASP A 326 -1.33 -7.76 -18.35
CA ASP A 326 -2.43 -8.44 -19.04
C ASP A 326 -3.46 -9.07 -18.08
N TYR A 327 -3.06 -9.32 -16.84
CA TYR A 327 -3.93 -9.86 -15.79
C TYR A 327 -4.53 -8.78 -14.88
N ILE A 328 -4.40 -7.50 -15.20
CA ILE A 328 -4.95 -6.39 -14.40
C ILE A 328 -5.89 -5.57 -15.28
N ASP A 329 -7.14 -5.36 -14.82
CA ASP A 329 -8.14 -4.61 -15.58
C ASP A 329 -8.05 -3.10 -15.32
N GLN A 330 -7.53 -2.67 -14.17
CA GLN A 330 -7.28 -1.26 -13.83
C GLN A 330 -6.11 -1.12 -12.86
N VAL A 331 -5.23 -0.14 -13.12
CA VAL A 331 -4.23 0.30 -12.15
C VAL A 331 -4.66 1.64 -11.57
N THR A 332 -4.61 1.75 -10.24
CA THR A 332 -4.77 3.02 -9.53
C THR A 332 -3.52 3.33 -8.74
N GLU A 333 -3.29 4.60 -8.44
CA GLU A 333 -2.16 5.05 -7.63
C GLU A 333 -2.65 5.96 -6.52
N ILE A 334 -2.27 5.64 -5.29
CA ILE A 334 -2.43 6.51 -4.13
C ILE A 334 -1.22 7.42 -4.08
N ARG A 335 -1.41 8.72 -4.32
CA ARG A 335 -0.31 9.69 -4.32
C ARG A 335 0.09 10.06 -2.90
N GLY A 336 -0.89 10.32 -2.03
CA GLY A 336 -0.66 10.80 -0.67
C GLY A 336 -1.58 11.99 -0.36
N PHE A 337 -1.14 12.86 0.54
CA PHE A 337 -1.83 14.10 0.89
C PHE A 337 -1.32 15.30 0.08
N ASN A 338 -2.23 15.94 -0.64
CA ASN A 338 -2.02 17.31 -1.11
C ASN A 338 -2.07 18.31 0.07
N ASP A 339 -1.74 19.57 -0.18
CA ASP A 339 -1.63 20.57 0.89
C ASP A 339 -2.95 20.83 1.63
N GLU A 340 -4.11 20.68 0.98
CA GLU A 340 -5.41 20.77 1.65
C GLU A 340 -5.69 19.55 2.53
N GLN A 341 -5.39 18.34 2.05
CA GLN A 341 -5.51 17.11 2.83
C GLN A 341 -4.57 17.11 4.05
N LYS A 342 -3.37 17.69 3.93
CA LYS A 342 -2.47 17.90 5.08
C LYS A 342 -3.15 18.75 6.16
N LYS A 343 -3.77 19.87 5.79
CA LYS A 343 -4.50 20.73 6.74
C LYS A 343 -5.66 19.97 7.39
N VAL A 344 -6.50 19.31 6.58
CA VAL A 344 -7.61 18.50 7.07
C VAL A 344 -7.14 17.45 8.07
N TYR A 345 -6.04 16.75 7.76
CA TYR A 345 -5.46 15.75 8.64
C TYR A 345 -5.07 16.35 10.00
N PHE A 346 -4.30 17.45 10.02
CA PHE A 346 -3.88 18.06 11.28
C PHE A 346 -5.05 18.62 12.09
N THR A 347 -6.02 19.27 11.44
CA THR A 347 -7.21 19.83 12.12
C THR A 347 -8.15 18.75 12.65
N ARG A 348 -8.24 17.58 12.00
CA ARG A 348 -9.03 16.44 12.54
C ARG A 348 -8.35 15.78 13.73
N ASN A 349 -7.02 15.76 13.76
CA ASN A 349 -6.27 14.97 14.73
C ASN A 349 -5.76 15.77 15.94
N SER A 350 -5.86 17.10 15.91
CA SER A 350 -5.48 18.05 16.98
C SER A 350 -6.52 19.14 17.17
N ASP A 351 -6.41 19.90 18.26
CA ASP A 351 -7.22 21.11 18.43
C ASP A 351 -6.86 22.19 17.37
N PRO A 352 -7.80 23.08 17.00
CA PRO A 352 -7.60 24.04 15.91
C PRO A 352 -6.34 24.91 16.08
N ASP A 353 -6.12 25.48 17.27
CA ASP A 353 -4.99 26.38 17.55
C ASP A 353 -3.65 25.63 17.48
N MET A 354 -3.58 24.42 18.04
CA MET A 354 -2.40 23.56 17.95
C MET A 354 -2.14 23.11 16.52
N SER A 355 -3.18 22.78 15.75
CA SER A 355 -3.04 22.37 14.36
C SER A 355 -2.42 23.49 13.50
N GLU A 356 -2.84 24.74 13.72
CA GLU A 356 -2.27 25.90 13.02
C GLU A 356 -0.80 26.13 13.41
N ARG A 357 -0.47 26.00 14.70
CA ARG A 357 0.92 26.10 15.20
C ARG A 357 1.82 25.02 14.59
N ILE A 358 1.35 23.77 14.53
CA ILE A 358 2.09 22.66 13.94
C ILE A 358 2.30 22.88 12.44
N ILE A 359 1.26 23.24 11.70
CA ILE A 359 1.36 23.53 10.26
C ILE A 359 2.35 24.66 10.01
N SER A 360 2.27 25.75 10.79
CA SER A 360 3.18 26.89 10.69
C SER A 360 4.63 26.49 10.95
N HIS A 361 4.89 25.69 12.00
CA HIS A 361 6.22 25.15 12.28
C HIS A 361 6.74 24.27 11.14
N MET A 362 5.90 23.37 10.63
CA MET A 362 6.26 22.49 9.53
C MET A 362 6.59 23.27 8.25
N LYS A 363 5.84 24.33 7.94
CA LYS A 363 6.12 25.19 6.78
C LYS A 363 7.47 25.93 6.87
N ARG A 364 8.03 26.14 8.07
CA ARG A 364 9.39 26.69 8.23
C ARG A 364 10.48 25.74 7.75
N SER A 365 10.21 24.43 7.76
CA SER A 365 11.10 23.40 7.23
C SER A 365 10.45 22.73 6.02
N ARG A 366 10.67 23.29 4.83
CA ARG A 366 10.03 22.78 3.61
C ARG A 366 10.27 21.28 3.41
N SER A 367 11.48 20.80 3.67
CA SER A 367 11.81 19.37 3.52
C SER A 367 10.89 18.49 4.38
N LEU A 368 10.63 18.88 5.64
CA LEU A 368 9.68 18.16 6.50
C LEU A 368 8.23 18.26 5.98
N TYR A 369 7.82 19.43 5.50
CA TYR A 369 6.48 19.63 4.95
C TYR A 369 6.22 18.86 3.65
N ILE A 370 7.25 18.65 2.83
CA ILE A 370 7.19 17.80 1.62
C ILE A 370 7.00 16.33 2.04
N LEU A 371 7.73 15.85 3.05
CA LEU A 371 7.58 14.49 3.56
C LEU A 371 6.16 14.20 4.09
N CYS A 372 5.47 15.20 4.64
CA CYS A 372 4.05 15.13 5.01
C CYS A 372 3.09 14.87 3.84
N HIS A 373 3.57 14.74 2.60
CA HIS A 373 2.81 14.10 1.54
C HIS A 373 2.46 12.64 1.89
N ILE A 374 3.32 11.93 2.63
CA ILE A 374 3.00 10.62 3.19
C ILE A 374 2.28 10.81 4.53
N PRO A 375 1.06 10.27 4.70
CA PRO A 375 0.31 10.38 5.95
C PRO A 375 1.06 9.93 7.21
N VAL A 376 1.93 8.91 7.11
CA VAL A 376 2.73 8.47 8.26
C VAL A 376 3.66 9.57 8.79
N PHE A 377 4.21 10.43 7.93
CA PHE A 377 5.02 11.56 8.36
C PHE A 377 4.16 12.63 9.04
N CYS A 378 2.92 12.87 8.59
CA CYS A 378 1.99 13.74 9.34
C CYS A 378 1.74 13.21 10.75
N TRP A 379 1.50 11.90 10.88
CA TRP A 379 1.30 11.25 12.17
C TRP A 379 2.53 11.34 13.09
N ILE A 380 3.74 11.11 12.56
CA ILE A 380 5.00 11.28 13.32
C ILE A 380 5.15 12.74 13.77
N CYS A 381 4.91 13.70 12.86
CA CYS A 381 5.02 15.12 13.17
C CYS A 381 4.06 15.53 14.27
N LEU A 382 2.82 15.04 14.20
CA LEU A 382 1.82 15.29 15.22
C LEU A 382 2.23 14.71 16.58
N SER A 383 2.66 13.45 16.59
CA SER A 383 3.06 12.73 17.80
C SER A 383 4.27 13.35 18.52
N VAL A 384 5.10 14.09 17.78
CA VAL A 384 6.28 14.79 18.31
C VAL A 384 5.96 16.24 18.69
N LEU A 385 5.40 17.02 17.77
CA LEU A 385 5.26 18.47 17.94
C LEU A 385 4.15 18.83 18.92
N GLN A 386 3.03 18.10 18.91
CA GLN A 386 1.91 18.39 19.81
C GLN A 386 2.33 18.35 21.30
N PRO A 387 2.94 17.28 21.84
CA PRO A 387 3.35 17.28 23.24
C PRO A 387 4.45 18.31 23.55
N LEU A 388 5.37 18.57 22.61
CA LEU A 388 6.43 19.57 22.80
C LEU A 388 5.86 20.99 22.92
N MET A 389 4.93 21.35 22.03
CA MET A 389 4.31 22.68 21.98
C MET A 389 3.31 22.95 23.11
N MET A 390 2.79 21.88 23.75
CA MET A 390 1.97 21.97 24.96
C MET A 390 2.81 22.23 26.22
N ILE A 391 4.04 21.69 26.28
CA ILE A 391 4.93 21.85 27.45
C ILE A 391 5.74 23.14 27.36
N GLN A 392 6.04 23.62 26.15
CA GLN A 392 6.96 24.74 25.92
C GLN A 392 6.25 25.89 25.18
N GLU A 393 6.15 27.05 25.84
CA GLU A 393 5.66 28.29 25.20
C GLU A 393 6.67 28.86 24.18
N ASN A 394 7.94 28.47 24.26
CA ASN A 394 9.01 28.96 23.37
C ASN A 394 9.20 28.08 22.12
N GLN A 395 9.02 28.67 20.94
CA GLN A 395 9.16 28.00 19.63
C GLN A 395 10.59 27.53 19.30
N ASN A 396 11.62 28.05 19.98
CA ASN A 396 13.04 27.89 19.61
C ASN A 396 13.67 26.52 19.94
N LYS A 397 12.93 25.56 20.50
CA LYS A 397 13.43 24.21 20.81
C LYS A 397 12.79 23.09 19.99
N SER A 398 11.84 23.40 19.12
CA SER A 398 11.19 22.38 18.30
C SER A 398 12.13 21.91 17.18
N PRO A 399 12.27 20.60 16.94
CA PRO A 399 13.14 20.08 15.87
C PRO A 399 12.71 20.61 14.50
N THR A 400 13.69 21.05 13.71
CA THR A 400 13.51 21.55 12.33
C THR A 400 14.12 20.62 11.28
N THR A 401 14.94 19.65 11.70
CA THR A 401 15.56 18.62 10.86
C THR A 401 14.83 17.29 10.99
N LEU A 402 14.96 16.42 9.98
CA LEU A 402 14.37 15.09 10.02
C LEU A 402 14.99 14.25 11.13
N THR A 403 16.31 14.32 11.32
CA THR A 403 16.97 13.60 12.41
C THR A 403 16.47 14.07 13.77
N GLY A 404 16.34 15.39 13.98
CA GLY A 404 15.77 15.93 15.21
C GLY A 404 14.38 15.39 15.49
N MET A 405 13.49 15.41 14.48
CA MET A 405 12.13 14.85 14.60
C MET A 405 12.14 13.40 15.10
N TYR A 406 13.05 12.56 14.59
CA TYR A 406 13.12 11.15 14.97
C TYR A 406 13.80 10.91 16.33
N ILE A 407 14.76 11.75 16.74
CA ILE A 407 15.30 11.73 18.10
C ILE A 407 14.17 12.02 19.11
N TYR A 408 13.42 13.11 18.89
CA TYR A 408 12.30 13.47 19.75
C TYR A 408 11.16 12.44 19.69
N PHE A 409 10.93 11.80 18.55
CA PHE A 409 10.01 10.68 18.45
C PHE A 409 10.41 9.56 19.42
N LEU A 410 11.67 9.12 19.43
CA LEU A 410 12.13 8.09 20.39
C LEU A 410 12.14 8.58 21.84
N LEU A 411 12.49 9.84 22.11
CA LEU A 411 12.41 10.40 23.47
C LEU A 411 10.95 10.41 23.97
N SER A 412 9.99 10.72 23.10
CA SER A 412 8.56 10.62 23.39
C SER A 412 8.17 9.17 23.70
N GLN A 413 8.66 8.19 22.94
CA GLN A 413 8.44 6.76 23.24
C GLN A 413 9.06 6.36 24.58
N MET A 414 10.27 6.83 24.88
CA MET A 414 10.98 6.56 26.13
C MET A 414 10.20 7.09 27.34
N LYS A 415 9.73 8.34 27.28
CA LYS A 415 8.95 8.94 28.36
C LYS A 415 7.66 8.15 28.61
N GLN A 416 6.94 7.81 27.53
CA GLN A 416 5.74 6.97 27.62
C GLN A 416 6.04 5.60 28.23
N MET A 417 7.21 5.01 27.95
CA MET A 417 7.66 3.76 28.57
C MET A 417 7.73 3.87 30.09
N THR A 418 8.45 4.90 30.55
CA THR A 418 8.75 5.12 31.96
C THR A 418 7.46 5.35 32.73
N ASP A 419 6.55 6.17 32.17
CA ASP A 419 5.24 6.45 32.75
C ASP A 419 4.37 5.18 32.87
N LYS A 420 4.46 4.26 31.89
CA LYS A 420 3.61 3.06 31.81
C LYS A 420 4.09 1.89 32.68
N TYR A 421 5.40 1.65 32.75
CA TYR A 421 5.93 0.41 33.34
C TYR A 421 6.69 0.61 34.66
N SER A 422 6.99 1.85 35.08
CA SER A 422 7.81 2.13 36.28
C SER A 422 9.09 1.26 36.33
N ASP A 423 9.63 0.94 37.53
CA ASP A 423 10.83 0.11 37.73
C ASP A 423 10.68 -1.37 37.33
N ASN A 424 9.52 -1.82 36.84
CA ASN A 424 9.25 -3.22 36.50
C ASN A 424 9.62 -3.60 35.06
N LEU A 425 10.51 -2.84 34.42
CA LEU A 425 10.98 -3.13 33.08
C LEU A 425 12.05 -4.23 33.11
N PRO A 426 11.87 -5.35 32.37
CA PRO A 426 12.86 -6.43 32.32
C PRO A 426 14.17 -6.00 31.64
N GLN A 427 14.17 -4.91 30.86
CA GLN A 427 15.32 -4.36 30.14
C GLN A 427 15.25 -2.82 30.11
N SER A 428 16.41 -2.15 30.06
CA SER A 428 16.46 -0.69 29.86
C SER A 428 15.98 -0.32 28.45
N PHE A 429 15.43 0.89 28.31
CA PHE A 429 15.01 1.41 27.00
C PHE A 429 16.18 1.46 26.00
N GLU A 430 17.39 1.80 26.46
CA GLU A 430 18.61 1.77 25.64
C GLU A 430 18.87 0.38 25.05
N ASP A 431 18.82 -0.70 25.86
CA ASP A 431 19.06 -2.06 25.36
C ASP A 431 18.03 -2.47 24.30
N VAL A 432 16.77 -2.10 24.53
CA VAL A 432 15.66 -2.29 23.58
C VAL A 432 15.93 -1.57 22.26
N VAL A 433 16.22 -0.28 22.29
CA VAL A 433 16.49 0.54 21.09
C VAL A 433 17.68 0.00 20.32
N LEU A 434 18.75 -0.43 21.01
CA LEU A 434 19.95 -0.97 20.35
C LEU A 434 19.70 -2.33 19.68
N LYS A 435 18.94 -3.22 20.31
CA LYS A 435 18.55 -4.50 19.69
C LYS A 435 17.63 -4.29 18.50
N LEU A 436 16.68 -3.36 18.58
CA LEU A 436 15.84 -2.97 17.45
C LEU A 436 16.66 -2.34 16.33
N GLY A 437 17.63 -1.47 16.65
CA GLY A 437 18.54 -0.90 15.67
C GLY A 437 19.43 -1.94 14.99
N LYS A 438 19.88 -2.96 15.73
CA LYS A 438 20.59 -4.12 15.14
C LYS A 438 19.71 -4.89 14.17
N LEU A 439 18.46 -5.15 14.55
CA LEU A 439 17.47 -5.82 13.69
C LEU A 439 17.19 -4.98 12.44
N ALA A 440 16.93 -3.69 12.63
CA ALA A 440 16.66 -2.73 11.56
C ALA A 440 17.80 -2.68 10.54
N PHE A 441 19.05 -2.55 11.01
CA PHE A 441 20.23 -2.53 10.15
C PHE A 441 20.38 -3.84 9.37
N LYS A 442 20.27 -5.00 10.02
CA LYS A 442 20.37 -6.30 9.34
C LYS A 442 19.29 -6.51 8.29
N GLN A 443 18.03 -6.16 8.60
CA GLN A 443 16.92 -6.36 7.65
C GLN A 443 16.97 -5.34 6.52
N LEU A 444 17.43 -4.12 6.78
CA LEU A 444 17.65 -3.10 5.75
C LEU A 444 18.70 -3.54 4.73
N GLN A 445 19.83 -4.09 5.21
CA GLN A 445 20.88 -4.66 4.34
C GLN A 445 20.41 -5.86 3.51
N LYS A 446 19.42 -6.63 4.01
CA LYS A 446 18.80 -7.75 3.29
C LYS A 446 17.69 -7.30 2.34
N GLY A 447 17.24 -6.03 2.39
CA GLY A 447 16.07 -5.55 1.67
C GLY A 447 14.72 -6.12 2.17
N ASN A 448 14.68 -6.64 3.40
CA ASN A 448 13.49 -7.27 3.96
C ASN A 448 12.59 -6.25 4.67
N LEU A 449 11.30 -6.20 4.31
CA LEU A 449 10.27 -5.38 4.98
C LEU A 449 9.63 -6.07 6.18
N ILE A 450 9.48 -7.39 6.08
CA ILE A 450 8.87 -8.25 7.10
C ILE A 450 9.89 -9.26 7.60
N PHE A 451 9.79 -9.64 8.85
CA PHE A 451 10.70 -10.58 9.51
C PHE A 451 9.96 -11.40 10.58
N TYR A 452 10.60 -12.46 11.07
CA TYR A 452 9.96 -13.47 11.92
C TYR A 452 10.68 -13.66 13.26
N GLU A 453 10.12 -14.47 14.14
CA GLU A 453 10.69 -14.77 15.47
C GLU A 453 12.16 -15.20 15.44
N LYS A 454 12.59 -15.90 14.37
CA LYS A 454 14.00 -16.27 14.19
C LYS A 454 14.90 -15.03 14.02
N ASP A 455 14.48 -14.05 13.23
CA ASP A 455 15.21 -12.81 13.00
C ASP A 455 15.33 -11.98 14.30
N LEU A 456 14.28 -11.99 15.13
CA LEU A 456 14.28 -11.36 16.45
C LEU A 456 15.28 -12.04 17.39
N LYS A 457 15.23 -13.38 17.49
CA LYS A 457 16.14 -14.19 18.31
C LYS A 457 17.60 -13.99 17.92
N GLU A 458 17.90 -13.91 16.61
CA GLU A 458 19.25 -13.59 16.09
C GLU A 458 19.78 -12.20 16.51
N CYS A 459 18.86 -11.29 16.88
CA CYS A 459 19.19 -9.96 17.37
C CYS A 459 19.19 -9.84 18.89
N GLY A 460 18.84 -10.92 19.61
CA GLY A 460 18.79 -10.95 21.08
C GLY A 460 17.47 -10.44 21.67
N LEU A 461 16.39 -10.48 20.87
CA LEU A 461 15.02 -10.12 21.27
C LEU A 461 14.25 -11.41 21.57
N ASP A 462 13.77 -11.61 22.81
CA ASP A 462 12.96 -12.77 23.20
C ASP A 462 11.44 -12.54 23.07
N GLU A 463 10.60 -13.54 23.36
CA GLU A 463 9.13 -13.44 23.24
C GLU A 463 8.48 -12.52 24.28
N ARG A 464 9.09 -12.34 25.47
CA ARG A 464 8.61 -11.44 26.52
C ARG A 464 9.02 -10.00 26.21
N ASP A 465 10.22 -9.84 25.66
CA ASP A 465 10.65 -8.60 25.01
C ASP A 465 9.63 -8.24 23.92
N GLY A 466 9.15 -9.23 23.14
CA GLY A 466 8.01 -9.15 22.21
C GLY A 466 6.74 -8.48 22.76
N LEU A 467 6.37 -8.75 24.01
CA LEU A 467 5.21 -8.11 24.66
C LEU A 467 5.52 -6.68 25.09
N VAL A 468 6.71 -6.43 25.62
CA VAL A 468 7.22 -5.08 25.92
C VAL A 468 7.22 -4.26 24.63
N PHE A 469 7.67 -4.82 23.50
CA PHE A 469 7.59 -4.20 22.17
C PHE A 469 6.14 -3.99 21.71
N SER A 470 5.21 -4.91 21.97
CA SER A 470 3.81 -4.67 21.60
C SER A 470 3.18 -3.48 22.35
N GLY A 471 3.68 -3.16 23.55
CA GLY A 471 3.22 -2.02 24.36
C GLY A 471 4.03 -0.72 24.19
N LEU A 472 5.25 -0.79 23.65
CA LEU A 472 6.17 0.33 23.36
C LEU A 472 6.25 0.68 21.88
N CYS A 473 5.86 -0.25 21.03
CA CYS A 473 6.16 -0.23 19.62
C CYS A 473 4.92 -0.51 18.76
N THR A 474 3.65 -0.40 19.17
CA THR A 474 2.59 -0.33 18.14
C THR A 474 2.85 0.80 17.12
N GLN A 475 3.56 1.85 17.58
CA GLN A 475 4.04 3.00 16.84
C GLN A 475 5.31 2.74 16.00
N MET A 476 6.05 1.66 16.24
CA MET A 476 7.32 1.35 15.55
C MET A 476 7.36 -0.05 14.93
N PHE A 477 6.48 -0.96 15.34
CA PHE A 477 6.55 -2.41 15.18
C PHE A 477 5.14 -3.03 15.15
N GLN A 478 4.76 -3.66 14.03
CA GLN A 478 3.47 -4.34 13.91
C GLN A 478 3.62 -5.82 14.24
N THR A 479 2.78 -6.36 15.11
CA THR A 479 2.69 -7.81 15.37
C THR A 479 1.30 -8.30 15.02
N GLU A 480 1.21 -9.18 14.03
CA GLU A 480 -0.04 -9.87 13.74
C GLU A 480 0.02 -11.30 14.28
N LYS A 481 -1.05 -11.72 14.98
CA LYS A 481 -1.28 -13.11 15.38
C LYS A 481 -2.32 -13.72 14.41
N PRO A 482 -1.90 -14.40 13.34
CA PRO A 482 -2.80 -15.16 12.49
C PRO A 482 -3.22 -16.47 13.16
N VAL A 483 -4.25 -17.09 12.59
CA VAL A 483 -4.82 -18.38 13.00
C VAL A 483 -3.78 -19.52 13.14
N SER A 484 -2.60 -19.39 12.51
CA SER A 484 -1.50 -20.35 12.59
C SER A 484 -0.63 -20.25 13.86
N GLY A 485 -0.85 -19.27 14.75
CA GLY A 485 -0.07 -19.07 15.98
C GLY A 485 1.34 -18.47 15.80
N ARG A 486 1.89 -18.46 14.58
CA ARG A 486 3.18 -17.83 14.22
C ARG A 486 3.03 -16.33 14.01
N LYS A 487 3.92 -15.50 14.58
CA LYS A 487 3.88 -14.03 14.48
C LYS A 487 4.68 -13.51 13.28
N VAL A 488 4.14 -12.49 12.61
CA VAL A 488 4.89 -11.68 11.62
C VAL A 488 5.18 -10.31 12.23
N PHE A 489 6.38 -9.81 11.95
CA PHE A 489 6.84 -8.52 12.42
C PHE A 489 7.28 -7.62 11.27
N SER A 490 7.02 -6.33 11.39
CA SER A 490 7.52 -5.28 10.50
C SER A 490 7.67 -3.98 11.27
N PHE A 491 8.49 -3.05 10.78
CA PHE A 491 8.44 -1.69 11.31
C PHE A 491 7.18 -0.97 10.82
N VAL A 492 6.70 0.05 11.55
CA VAL A 492 5.53 0.87 11.13
C VAL A 492 5.80 1.61 9.84
N HIS A 493 7.05 2.03 9.62
CA HIS A 493 7.49 2.62 8.36
C HIS A 493 8.98 2.38 8.14
N LEU A 494 9.41 2.39 6.87
CA LEU A 494 10.81 2.18 6.49
C LEU A 494 11.74 3.26 7.07
N SER A 495 11.26 4.50 7.16
CA SER A 495 12.03 5.59 7.80
C SER A 495 12.36 5.34 9.28
N VAL A 496 11.46 4.66 10.02
CA VAL A 496 11.71 4.27 11.42
C VAL A 496 12.81 3.20 11.47
N GLN A 497 12.77 2.25 10.55
CA GLN A 497 13.80 1.22 10.38
C GLN A 497 15.16 1.86 10.04
N GLU A 498 15.21 2.76 9.06
CA GLU A 498 16.44 3.44 8.65
C GLU A 498 17.02 4.34 9.75
N PHE A 499 16.17 5.04 10.52
CA PHE A 499 16.62 5.82 11.66
C PHE A 499 17.25 4.96 12.76
N LEU A 500 16.57 3.87 13.16
CA LEU A 500 17.08 2.93 14.15
C LEU A 500 18.38 2.26 13.67
N ALA A 501 18.47 1.96 12.38
CA ALA A 501 19.68 1.43 11.77
C ALA A 501 20.84 2.45 11.83
N ALA A 502 20.59 3.72 11.51
CA ALA A 502 21.60 4.79 11.63
C ALA A 502 22.08 4.96 13.07
N LEU A 503 21.15 4.96 14.03
CA LEU A 503 21.44 5.05 15.46
C LEU A 503 22.32 3.88 15.94
N TYR A 504 21.99 2.66 15.53
CA TYR A 504 22.80 1.48 15.79
C TYR A 504 24.21 1.58 15.18
N VAL A 505 24.30 2.06 13.94
CA VAL A 505 25.58 2.24 13.24
C VAL A 505 26.47 3.21 14.01
N LEU A 506 25.94 4.37 14.39
CA LEU A 506 26.66 5.37 15.18
C LEU A 506 27.12 4.79 16.52
N PHE A 507 26.22 4.11 17.24
CA PHE A 507 26.53 3.52 18.54
C PHE A 507 27.67 2.50 18.45
N ILE A 508 27.60 1.56 17.51
CA ILE A 508 28.63 0.54 17.32
C ILE A 508 29.96 1.18 16.90
N TYR A 509 29.93 2.16 16.01
CA TYR A 509 31.14 2.83 15.56
C TYR A 509 31.83 3.59 16.71
N ARG A 510 31.06 4.35 17.50
CA ARG A 510 31.59 5.12 18.64
C ARG A 510 32.11 4.21 19.77
N ASN A 511 31.35 3.18 20.14
CA ASN A 511 31.64 2.36 21.31
C ASN A 511 32.60 1.20 21.03
N LYS A 512 32.46 0.52 19.89
CA LYS A 512 33.24 -0.69 19.54
C LYS A 512 34.34 -0.42 18.52
N LYS A 513 34.40 0.79 17.93
CA LYS A 513 35.38 1.19 16.89
C LYS A 513 35.35 0.29 15.66
N THR A 514 34.24 -0.40 15.42
CA THR A 514 33.99 -1.27 14.27
C THR A 514 33.03 -0.60 13.29
N ASN A 515 33.25 -0.72 11.98
CA ASN A 515 32.31 -0.22 10.97
C ASN A 515 31.29 -1.34 10.66
N PRO A 516 30.00 -1.15 10.98
CA PRO A 516 28.97 -2.15 10.68
C PRO A 516 28.77 -2.40 9.17
N PHE A 517 29.10 -1.45 8.29
CA PHE A 517 29.02 -1.62 6.84
C PHE A 517 30.08 -2.55 6.25
N SER A 518 31.12 -2.91 7.02
CA SER A 518 32.21 -3.77 6.53
C SER A 518 32.51 -4.90 7.52
N PRO A 519 31.63 -5.92 7.62
CA PRO A 519 31.81 -7.02 8.56
C PRO A 519 32.95 -7.98 8.17
N SER A 520 33.32 -8.05 6.88
CA SER A 520 34.39 -8.92 6.36
C SER A 520 35.64 -8.12 5.96
N LEU A 521 36.50 -7.85 6.94
CA LEU A 521 37.84 -7.33 6.69
C LEU A 521 38.86 -8.45 6.92
N THR A 522 39.83 -8.56 6.01
CA THR A 522 40.97 -9.47 6.17
C THR A 522 41.80 -9.05 7.39
N LEU A 523 42.66 -9.94 7.89
CA LEU A 523 43.51 -9.64 9.06
C LEU A 523 44.38 -8.38 8.84
N GLY A 524 44.79 -8.12 7.59
CA GLY A 524 45.56 -6.94 7.17
C GLY A 524 44.79 -5.63 7.26
N ASP A 525 43.53 -5.61 6.81
CA ASP A 525 42.68 -4.40 6.87
C ASP A 525 42.35 -4.01 8.31
N LYS A 526 42.20 -4.98 9.21
CA LYS A 526 42.01 -4.76 10.65
C LYS A 526 43.25 -4.13 11.31
N LEU A 527 44.45 -4.46 10.82
CA LEU A 527 45.70 -3.87 11.30
C LEU A 527 45.86 -2.44 10.81
N ILE A 528 45.67 -2.18 9.51
CA ILE A 528 45.76 -0.82 8.94
C ILE A 528 44.77 0.13 9.63
N ARG A 529 43.57 -0.35 9.94
CA ARG A 529 42.54 0.44 10.62
C ARG A 529 42.81 0.67 12.12
N LYS A 530 43.55 -0.22 12.79
CA LYS A 530 44.03 0.02 14.17
C LYS A 530 45.00 1.21 14.26
N PHE A 531 45.69 1.52 13.17
CA PHE A 531 46.64 2.64 13.08
C PHE A 531 46.04 3.93 12.50
N LYS A 532 44.85 3.89 11.88
CA LYS A 532 44.09 5.10 11.51
C LYS A 532 43.29 5.61 12.71
N LYS A 533 43.32 6.93 12.96
CA LYS A 533 42.35 7.57 13.87
C LYS A 533 40.95 7.32 13.32
N ASN A 534 40.13 6.51 14.01
CA ASN A 534 38.73 6.30 13.65
C ASN A 534 37.94 7.60 13.85
N SER A 535 37.92 8.48 12.85
CA SER A 535 37.10 9.70 12.85
C SER A 535 35.69 9.39 12.35
N LEU A 536 34.70 10.16 12.80
CA LEU A 536 33.37 10.14 12.20
C LEU A 536 33.40 10.50 10.72
N VAL A 537 34.34 11.34 10.28
CA VAL A 537 34.50 11.72 8.87
C VAL A 537 34.69 10.47 8.00
N ASP A 538 35.47 9.49 8.46
CA ASP A 538 35.67 8.24 7.71
C ASP A 538 34.40 7.39 7.63
N LEU A 539 33.58 7.36 8.70
CA LEU A 539 32.30 6.67 8.70
C LEU A 539 31.34 7.33 7.70
N HIS A 540 31.26 8.67 7.72
CA HIS A 540 30.39 9.42 6.82
C HIS A 540 30.79 9.23 5.36
N LYS A 541 32.10 9.24 5.04
CA LYS A 541 32.58 8.96 3.68
C LYS A 541 32.10 7.61 3.16
N ILE A 542 32.25 6.56 3.98
CA ILE A 542 31.79 5.21 3.63
C ILE A 542 30.27 5.16 3.48
N ALA A 543 29.52 5.83 4.36
CA ALA A 543 28.08 5.87 4.27
C ALA A 543 27.60 6.62 3.00
N VAL A 544 28.27 7.72 2.64
CA VAL A 544 28.02 8.47 1.40
C VAL A 544 28.27 7.56 0.20
N GLU A 545 29.42 6.90 0.13
CA GLU A 545 29.77 5.97 -0.96
C GLU A 545 28.73 4.84 -1.10
N ASN A 546 28.32 4.22 0.01
CA ASN A 546 27.30 3.18 0.01
C ASN A 546 25.93 3.68 -0.49
N ALA A 547 25.53 4.89 -0.08
CA ALA A 547 24.28 5.49 -0.55
C ALA A 547 24.33 5.82 -2.05
N LEU A 548 25.48 6.26 -2.57
CA LEU A 548 25.65 6.51 -4.01
C LEU A 548 25.66 5.23 -4.85
N GLN A 549 26.16 4.12 -4.29
CA GLN A 549 26.09 2.79 -4.92
C GLN A 549 24.68 2.18 -4.88
N SER A 550 23.80 2.70 -4.02
CA SER A 550 22.41 2.26 -3.93
C SER A 550 21.59 2.78 -5.11
N GLU A 551 21.33 1.90 -6.07
CA GLU A 551 20.53 2.23 -7.26
C GLU A 551 19.14 2.76 -6.89
N ASN A 552 18.46 2.09 -5.96
CA ASN A 552 17.12 2.49 -5.50
C ASN A 552 17.13 3.54 -4.38
N GLY A 553 18.27 3.84 -3.75
CA GLY A 553 18.33 4.81 -2.65
C GLY A 553 17.84 4.30 -1.30
N HIS A 554 17.79 2.98 -1.08
CA HIS A 554 17.38 2.37 0.20
C HIS A 554 18.31 2.68 1.40
N LEU A 555 19.39 3.46 1.19
CA LEU A 555 20.31 3.92 2.23
C LEU A 555 20.30 5.45 2.39
N ASP A 556 19.46 6.15 1.63
CA ASP A 556 19.45 7.61 1.58
C ASP A 556 19.03 8.22 2.92
N LEU A 557 17.90 7.78 3.49
CA LEU A 557 17.48 8.28 4.80
C LEU A 557 18.45 7.83 5.89
N LEU A 558 18.97 6.59 5.82
CA LEU A 558 20.00 6.14 6.77
C LEU A 558 21.20 7.09 6.77
N LEU A 559 21.68 7.51 5.59
CA LEU A 559 22.77 8.47 5.48
C LEU A 559 22.40 9.82 6.10
N ARG A 560 21.23 10.38 5.75
CA ARG A 560 20.74 11.65 6.31
C ARG A 560 20.70 11.61 7.84
N PHE A 561 20.13 10.55 8.39
CA PHE A 561 20.08 10.32 9.82
C PHE A 561 21.48 10.19 10.42
N LEU A 562 22.38 9.43 9.80
CA LEU A 562 23.71 9.20 10.34
C LEU A 562 24.54 10.48 10.45
N VAL A 563 24.48 11.36 9.44
CA VAL A 563 25.18 12.65 9.48
C VAL A 563 24.52 13.61 10.47
N GLY A 564 23.18 13.65 10.53
CA GLY A 564 22.45 14.48 11.50
C GLY A 564 22.69 14.05 12.95
N LEU A 565 22.74 12.74 13.22
CA LEU A 565 22.99 12.18 14.56
C LEU A 565 24.40 12.53 15.06
N SER A 566 25.32 12.85 14.16
CA SER A 566 26.70 13.23 14.47
C SER A 566 26.89 14.70 14.83
N LEU A 567 25.82 15.51 14.72
CA LEU A 567 25.87 16.94 15.02
C LEU A 567 25.85 17.20 16.53
N GLU A 568 26.67 18.15 16.98
CA GLU A 568 26.81 18.44 18.41
C GLU A 568 25.52 18.91 19.09
N SER A 569 24.65 19.60 18.37
CA SER A 569 23.34 20.04 18.87
C SER A 569 22.45 18.89 19.34
N ASN A 570 22.65 17.69 18.79
CA ASN A 570 21.85 16.50 19.10
C ASN A 570 22.46 15.67 20.24
N HIS A 571 23.67 15.99 20.71
CA HIS A 571 24.40 15.15 21.66
C HIS A 571 23.71 15.01 23.03
N ASN A 572 23.06 16.06 23.52
CA ASN A 572 22.36 16.00 24.81
C ASN A 572 21.15 15.06 24.72
N ASP A 573 20.30 15.28 23.71
CA ASP A 573 19.13 14.47 23.44
C ASP A 573 19.51 12.99 23.17
N LEU A 574 20.64 12.75 22.51
CA LEU A 574 21.18 11.40 22.29
C LEU A 574 21.74 10.75 23.56
N LYS A 575 22.29 11.52 24.50
CA LYS A 575 22.72 10.99 25.81
C LYS A 575 21.53 10.61 26.67
N ASP A 576 20.44 11.38 26.61
CA ASP A 576 19.19 11.03 27.29
C ASP A 576 18.62 9.72 26.74
N LEU A 577 18.72 9.53 25.41
CA LEU A 577 18.28 8.32 24.72
C LEU A 577 19.18 7.10 24.96
N LEU A 578 20.51 7.30 24.85
CA LEU A 578 21.55 6.26 24.93
C LEU A 578 22.66 6.69 25.89
N PRO A 579 22.46 6.58 27.21
CA PRO A 579 23.45 7.00 28.21
C PRO A 579 24.84 6.37 28.05
N SER A 580 24.93 5.15 27.49
CA SER A 580 26.21 4.48 27.27
C SER A 580 26.95 4.92 25.99
N LEU A 581 26.36 5.79 25.16
CA LEU A 581 26.97 6.27 23.93
C LEU A 581 28.21 7.15 24.22
N LYS A 582 29.37 6.76 23.68
CA LYS A 582 30.61 7.53 23.79
C LYS A 582 30.62 8.69 22.79
N ILE A 583 30.07 9.82 23.22
CA ILE A 583 30.04 11.05 22.42
C ILE A 583 31.35 11.83 22.62
N THR A 584 31.99 12.18 21.50
CA THR A 584 33.07 13.18 21.46
C THR A 584 32.75 14.18 20.36
N ALA A 585 32.78 15.47 20.68
CA ALA A 585 32.64 16.51 19.66
C ALA A 585 33.75 16.36 18.61
N GLU A 586 33.34 16.30 17.35
CA GLU A 586 34.20 16.31 16.18
C GLU A 586 33.69 17.43 15.27
N ASP A 587 34.59 18.14 14.62
CA ASP A 587 34.20 19.15 13.63
C ASP A 587 33.64 18.48 12.36
N MET A 588 32.43 18.87 11.97
CA MET A 588 31.76 18.37 10.79
C MET A 588 32.20 19.06 9.49
N GLY A 589 33.04 20.09 9.55
CA GLY A 589 33.54 20.82 8.39
C GLY A 589 34.15 19.91 7.31
N GLN A 590 34.91 18.89 7.70
CA GLN A 590 35.47 17.92 6.73
C GLN A 590 34.40 17.02 6.08
N THR A 591 33.35 16.66 6.82
CA THR A 591 32.23 15.89 6.28
C THR A 591 31.45 16.76 5.28
N VAL A 592 31.17 18.01 5.67
CA VAL A 592 30.49 19.01 4.83
C VAL A 592 31.26 19.22 3.52
N GLU A 593 32.56 19.49 3.59
CA GLU A 593 33.38 19.71 2.40
C GLU A 593 33.41 18.48 1.50
N TYR A 594 33.51 17.28 2.09
CA TYR A 594 33.44 16.04 1.32
C TYR A 594 32.10 15.90 0.57
N ILE A 595 30.97 16.17 1.24
CA ILE A 595 29.64 16.13 0.60
C ILE A 595 29.55 17.14 -0.54
N LYS A 596 30.04 18.39 -0.35
CA LYS A 596 30.05 19.42 -1.39
C LYS A 596 30.88 19.00 -2.62
N GLN A 597 32.06 18.42 -2.40
CA GLN A 597 32.88 17.87 -3.48
C GLN A 597 32.22 16.67 -4.16
N THR A 598 31.47 15.86 -3.42
CA THR A 598 30.73 14.73 -3.96
C THR A 598 29.59 15.20 -4.87
N ILE A 599 28.82 16.20 -4.45
CA ILE A 599 27.78 16.85 -5.27
C ILE A 599 28.36 17.39 -6.58
N LYS A 600 29.58 17.93 -6.55
CA LYS A 600 30.24 18.49 -7.75
C LYS A 600 30.46 17.46 -8.85
N ASN A 601 30.74 16.22 -8.45
CA ASN A 601 31.10 15.13 -9.36
C ASN A 601 29.91 14.18 -9.63
N GLU A 602 28.77 14.39 -8.97
CA GLU A 602 27.58 13.54 -9.12
C GLU A 602 26.73 14.02 -10.31
N GLU A 603 26.40 13.08 -11.19
CA GLU A 603 25.60 13.35 -12.40
C GLU A 603 24.11 13.15 -12.16
N SER A 604 23.73 12.26 -11.24
CA SER A 604 22.31 12.02 -10.89
C SER A 604 21.75 13.17 -10.06
N SER A 605 20.65 13.75 -10.53
CA SER A 605 19.88 14.75 -9.80
C SER A 605 19.33 14.19 -8.49
N GLU A 606 18.85 12.96 -8.48
CA GLU A 606 18.23 12.31 -7.32
C GLU A 606 19.26 12.08 -6.20
N LYS A 607 20.45 11.59 -6.55
CA LYS A 607 21.56 11.42 -5.59
C LYS A 607 22.07 12.77 -5.10
N SER A 608 22.20 13.75 -5.99
CA SER A 608 22.58 15.12 -5.62
C SER A 608 21.59 15.73 -4.61
N ILE A 609 20.28 15.58 -4.84
CA ILE A 609 19.22 16.04 -3.93
C ILE A 609 19.38 15.40 -2.55
N ASN A 610 19.63 14.08 -2.49
CA ASN A 610 19.87 13.39 -1.22
C ASN A 610 21.08 13.97 -0.45
N LEU A 611 22.16 14.31 -1.15
CA LEU A 611 23.33 14.95 -0.55
C LEU A 611 23.05 16.39 -0.06
N PHE A 612 22.20 17.16 -0.75
CA PHE A 612 21.72 18.45 -0.22
C PHE A 612 20.89 18.28 1.05
N HIS A 613 20.04 17.24 1.12
CA HIS A 613 19.35 16.92 2.37
C HIS A 613 20.34 16.56 3.49
N CYS A 614 21.46 15.90 3.19
CA CYS A 614 22.52 15.66 4.18
C CYS A 614 23.16 16.96 4.68
N LEU A 615 23.37 17.96 3.81
CA LEU A 615 23.84 19.29 4.21
C LEU A 615 22.82 20.00 5.10
N ASN A 616 21.52 19.89 4.79
CA ASN A 616 20.46 20.43 5.65
C ASN A 616 20.44 19.77 7.03
N GLU A 617 20.62 18.45 7.13
CA GLU A 617 20.73 17.75 8.43
C GLU A 617 21.96 18.19 9.24
N LEU A 618 23.02 18.64 8.55
CA LEU A 618 24.23 19.22 9.15
C LEU A 618 24.10 20.74 9.43
N ASN A 619 22.94 21.34 9.17
CA ASN A 619 22.70 22.79 9.26
C ASN A 619 23.67 23.63 8.40
N ASP A 620 24.19 23.10 7.29
CA ASP A 620 24.98 23.86 6.31
C ASP A 620 24.07 24.34 5.16
N ASP A 621 23.82 25.64 5.13
CA ASP A 621 23.03 26.31 4.09
C ASP A 621 23.89 27.16 3.13
N SER A 622 25.21 26.95 3.14
CA SER A 622 26.15 27.84 2.44
C SER A 622 25.95 27.84 0.91
N LEU A 623 25.76 26.66 0.31
CA LEU A 623 25.46 26.52 -1.13
C LEU A 623 24.10 27.11 -1.51
N ILE A 624 23.12 27.01 -0.60
CA ILE A 624 21.77 27.57 -0.79
C ILE A 624 21.82 29.10 -0.72
N LYS A 625 22.55 29.67 0.25
CA LYS A 625 22.75 31.13 0.35
C LYS A 625 23.48 31.68 -0.87
N GLU A 626 24.48 30.94 -1.37
CA GLU A 626 25.18 31.30 -2.60
C GLU A 626 24.21 31.38 -3.79
N ILE A 627 23.38 30.35 -3.99
CA ILE A 627 22.43 30.34 -5.12
C ILE A 627 21.29 31.34 -4.97
N GLN A 628 20.78 31.57 -3.77
CA GLN A 628 19.79 32.61 -3.50
C GLN A 628 20.32 34.02 -3.81
N LYS A 629 21.61 34.29 -3.55
CA LYS A 629 22.23 35.56 -3.93
C LYS A 629 22.26 35.75 -5.44
N TYR A 630 22.52 34.70 -6.21
CA TYR A 630 22.43 34.74 -7.66
C TYR A 630 20.99 34.94 -8.14
N LEU A 631 20.02 34.23 -7.55
CA LEU A 631 18.58 34.37 -7.89
C LEU A 631 18.05 35.80 -7.65
N ASN A 632 18.53 36.47 -6.60
CA ASN A 632 18.14 37.84 -6.26
C ASN A 632 18.88 38.92 -7.07
N SER A 633 19.84 38.53 -7.92
CA SER A 633 20.51 39.43 -8.85
C SER A 633 19.79 39.42 -10.22
N GLU A 634 19.59 40.58 -10.85
CA GLU A 634 18.75 40.79 -12.05
C GLU A 634 19.22 40.08 -13.35
N GLY A 635 19.99 38.99 -13.30
CA GLY A 635 20.52 38.37 -14.53
C GLY A 635 21.02 36.93 -14.44
N LEU A 636 20.14 35.97 -14.11
CA LEU A 636 20.44 34.52 -14.25
C LEU A 636 20.59 34.07 -15.71
N SER A 637 20.02 34.82 -16.66
CA SER A 637 20.12 34.54 -18.09
C SER A 637 21.54 34.79 -18.66
N ALA A 638 22.40 35.50 -17.91
CA ALA A 638 23.74 35.93 -18.33
C ALA A 638 24.89 35.26 -17.57
N GLN A 639 24.62 34.37 -16.60
CA GLN A 639 25.65 33.75 -15.75
C GLN A 639 25.90 32.27 -16.11
N ASP A 640 27.17 31.89 -16.18
CA ASP A 640 27.60 30.49 -16.30
C ASP A 640 27.63 29.83 -14.92
N LEU A 641 26.60 29.02 -14.62
CA LEU A 641 26.56 28.22 -13.38
C LEU A 641 27.43 26.97 -13.51
N SER A 642 28.23 26.69 -12.48
CA SER A 642 28.93 25.41 -12.34
C SER A 642 27.98 24.25 -12.08
N SER A 643 28.44 23.00 -12.24
CA SER A 643 27.62 21.79 -11.97
C SER A 643 27.01 21.80 -10.55
N VAL A 644 27.79 22.21 -9.53
CA VAL A 644 27.30 22.31 -8.14
C VAL A 644 26.21 23.37 -8.01
N GLN A 645 26.39 24.52 -8.66
CA GLN A 645 25.42 25.62 -8.61
C GLN A 645 24.12 25.25 -9.33
N TRP A 646 24.19 24.49 -10.44
CA TRP A 646 23.00 23.91 -11.08
C TRP A 646 22.26 22.96 -10.14
N SER A 647 22.97 22.04 -9.48
CA SER A 647 22.35 21.11 -8.53
C SER A 647 21.76 21.85 -7.32
N ALA A 648 22.43 22.89 -6.83
CA ALA A 648 21.90 23.75 -5.75
C ALA A 648 20.66 24.52 -6.19
N LEU A 649 20.64 25.05 -7.41
CA LEU A 649 19.48 25.75 -7.99
C LEU A 649 18.29 24.81 -8.09
N VAL A 650 18.48 23.62 -8.67
CA VAL A 650 17.43 22.59 -8.77
C VAL A 650 16.88 22.26 -7.38
N PHE A 651 17.77 22.05 -6.40
CA PHE A 651 17.35 21.79 -5.03
C PHE A 651 16.50 22.92 -4.44
N VAL A 652 16.95 24.18 -4.55
CA VAL A 652 16.21 25.34 -4.03
C VAL A 652 14.84 25.48 -4.69
N LEU A 653 14.76 25.25 -6.00
CA LEU A 653 13.50 25.29 -6.75
C LEU A 653 12.54 24.19 -6.34
N LEU A 654 13.03 22.95 -6.13
CA LEU A 654 12.21 21.85 -5.63
C LEU A 654 11.72 22.07 -4.20
N MET A 655 12.46 22.85 -3.41
CA MET A 655 12.11 23.25 -2.05
C MET A 655 11.31 24.57 -1.99
N SER A 656 10.84 25.11 -3.12
CA SER A 656 10.04 26.34 -3.17
C SER A 656 8.55 26.04 -3.36
N GLU A 657 7.69 26.59 -2.49
CA GLU A 657 6.22 26.49 -2.64
C GLU A 657 5.75 27.19 -3.92
N GLU A 658 6.34 28.35 -4.26
CA GLU A 658 6.01 29.11 -5.46
C GLU A 658 6.31 28.32 -6.74
N THR A 659 7.47 27.66 -6.79
CA THR A 659 7.90 26.91 -7.97
C THR A 659 7.05 25.67 -8.25
N GLN A 660 6.46 25.06 -7.22
CA GLN A 660 5.54 23.93 -7.40
C GLN A 660 4.22 24.34 -8.05
N GLU A 661 3.74 25.56 -7.82
CA GLU A 661 2.52 26.07 -8.47
C GLU A 661 2.81 26.62 -9.87
N MET A 662 3.89 27.41 -10.01
CA MET A 662 4.27 28.03 -11.29
C MET A 662 5.78 28.13 -11.43
N PHE A 663 6.32 27.64 -12.54
CA PHE A 663 7.73 27.78 -12.88
C PHE A 663 7.90 28.56 -14.18
N GLU A 664 8.46 29.78 -14.09
CA GLU A 664 8.78 30.60 -15.25
C GLU A 664 10.16 30.24 -15.80
N MET A 665 10.22 29.37 -16.81
CA MET A 665 11.50 28.94 -17.40
C MET A 665 12.25 30.09 -18.05
N GLN A 666 11.52 31.12 -18.52
CA GLN A 666 12.06 32.27 -19.22
C GLN A 666 13.02 33.12 -18.35
N LYS A 667 12.98 32.95 -17.02
CA LYS A 667 13.91 33.58 -16.08
C LYS A 667 15.32 32.97 -16.12
N TYR A 668 15.49 31.80 -16.74
CA TYR A 668 16.74 31.05 -16.79
C TYR A 668 17.33 31.03 -18.20
N ARG A 669 18.63 30.67 -18.29
CA ARG A 669 19.34 30.60 -19.57
C ARG A 669 18.64 29.64 -20.54
N ARG A 670 18.37 30.11 -21.76
CA ARG A 670 17.79 29.30 -22.84
C ARG A 670 18.87 28.45 -23.50
N SER A 671 19.04 27.22 -23.02
CA SER A 671 19.94 26.22 -23.61
C SER A 671 19.42 24.81 -23.35
N ASP A 672 19.75 23.86 -24.22
CA ASP A 672 19.36 22.45 -24.04
C ASP A 672 19.89 21.88 -22.73
N GLU A 673 21.12 22.25 -22.33
CA GLU A 673 21.72 21.87 -21.06
C GLU A 673 20.90 22.36 -19.86
N ALA A 674 20.47 23.62 -19.86
CA ALA A 674 19.64 24.18 -18.79
C ALA A 674 18.28 23.48 -18.69
N VAL A 675 17.65 23.15 -19.83
CA VAL A 675 16.38 22.41 -19.85
C VAL A 675 16.56 21.01 -19.28
N ILE A 676 17.64 20.31 -19.64
CA ILE A 676 17.96 18.98 -19.10
C ILE A 676 18.17 19.05 -17.58
N ARG A 677 18.95 20.03 -17.10
CA ARG A 677 19.21 20.23 -15.67
C ARG A 677 17.96 20.60 -14.88
N LEU A 678 17.06 21.40 -15.47
CA LEU A 678 15.80 21.85 -14.84
C LEU A 678 14.64 20.87 -15.03
N LEU A 679 14.83 19.78 -15.76
CA LEU A 679 13.80 18.76 -15.99
C LEU A 679 13.15 18.23 -14.70
N PRO A 680 13.87 18.03 -13.57
CA PRO A 680 13.25 17.66 -12.31
C PRO A 680 12.26 18.72 -11.81
N VAL A 681 12.58 20.01 -11.95
CA VAL A 681 11.72 21.13 -11.54
C VAL A 681 10.48 21.23 -12.44
N ILE A 682 10.68 21.09 -13.76
CA ILE A 682 9.60 21.13 -14.75
C ILE A 682 8.60 19.99 -14.52
N ARG A 683 9.07 18.80 -14.13
CA ARG A 683 8.21 17.66 -13.78
C ARG A 683 7.43 17.85 -12.48
N ASN A 684 7.96 18.66 -11.57
CA ASN A 684 7.40 18.89 -10.22
C ASN A 684 6.41 20.08 -10.20
N THR A 685 6.44 20.96 -11.20
CA THR A 685 5.56 22.13 -11.27
C THR A 685 4.21 21.79 -11.92
N ARG A 686 3.14 22.45 -11.48
CA ARG A 686 1.82 22.35 -12.13
C ARG A 686 1.75 23.09 -13.45
N ARG A 687 2.47 24.21 -13.57
CA ARG A 687 2.47 25.05 -14.77
C ARG A 687 3.86 25.59 -15.05
N ALA A 688 4.46 25.17 -16.16
CA ALA A 688 5.70 25.74 -16.68
C ALA A 688 5.40 26.75 -17.80
N LEU A 689 6.02 27.94 -17.76
CA LEU A 689 5.83 29.06 -18.70
C LEU A 689 7.11 29.47 -19.44
#